data_AF-A0A5E7U4Q7-F1
#
_entry.id   AF-A0A5E7U4Q7-F1
#
_cell.length_a   1.000
_cell.length_b   1.000
_cell.length_c   1.000
_cell.angle_alpha   90.00
_cell.angle_beta   90.00
_cell.angle_gamma   90.00
#
_symmetry.space_group_name_H-M   'P 1'
#
loop_
_entity.id
_entity.type
_entity.pdbx_description
1 polymer ?
#
loop_
_entity_poly.entity_id
_entity_poly.type
_entity_poly.pdbx_seq_one_letter_code
_entity_poly.pdbx_strand_id
1 'polypeptide(L)'
;MNSDNFLPLKSRWPQLYQHASLAERYVFSDPHTTAIKLRCFAEALVGILYRELRLHSEPTDGFFEKLKSPHFQDVVGDAVLQKLHTLRMLGNKAAHGCFMDAAVALSLIEEAYLIGQWFYKAYSGESLDGYPPYPVFAKPSEHAAEQGKSGENLAEQLTAAKDELSRLEAAEKAAQAEVVSLNQTLDEAKLRDFKNSSTRAARTIDFKPANTRKLISIHDAFAGYSLTGGQAELVNRLERFLDGNTESVFLLKGYAGTGKTFVTKGLTEYFRAIGRNYVLAAPTGKASKVIASKTKSPAYTIHKTIYSFDDIAEYRDDDTDGTETFKLYAQLAVNSLSADTVYIVDEASMIADVYQEAEFFRFGTGFLLADFLKFVNLDHNDHCKKVIFIGDDAQLPPVGMNFSPALDADYLFREHHARSNGYELSEVVRQKSESGVIANAIPLRKSLQAKVFNRLAIDFGHPDVRKVEHQDLMTRYLESCGGKINGEAIVIAHSNSDVGDYNRRIREHFFPGCPEVMPGDKVMAVSNSDACGIFISNGDFGLIRQVLSPAEKRTVTLKRKSPDSGKLEEIPVALTFRDVVVGFKDLEGVARFFQTKILEDLLYSKEPALSSDQNKALYLDFCIRNEGIKRNSAEFKHTLKTDPYFNALRLKFGYAITCHKAQGSEWNHVFVKCKSNQSQLTADYFRWLYTAITRTTQNLYLLDPPNLQPWSGIKMISDPALEMLGTAMTQEVHPAPSQPFPFGIPASASFLLSVLAEVRKLINGKGIAIEDVFHNQYQEVYHFKREAESARIDIAYNGKNKITGIVAPHLTDLSAELASLLSALKGQPLFAGGGSPVADTRFAKQFLNDFHEKVLSLCSESGIAVHKVVEQQWSQRYSFAKDGAVAVYDVWYNGKDQFTKCQPLITACSPGSLVGDIGLLLTEGMRG
;
A
#
# COMPACT_ATOMS: atom_id res chain seq x y z
N MET A 1 -1.86 -52.31 25.53
CA MET A 1 -2.83 -52.89 24.58
C MET A 1 -2.12 -53.09 23.25
N ASN A 2 -2.14 -54.30 22.68
CA ASN A 2 -1.89 -54.45 21.24
C ASN A 2 -3.12 -53.88 20.53
N SER A 3 -2.94 -53.00 19.56
CA SER A 3 -4.06 -52.50 18.75
C SER A 3 -4.55 -53.62 17.84
N ASP A 4 -5.84 -53.96 17.94
CA ASP A 4 -6.53 -54.87 17.02
C ASP A 4 -7.12 -54.12 15.80
N ASN A 5 -7.21 -52.78 15.84
CA ASN A 5 -7.95 -51.97 14.86
C ASN A 5 -7.22 -51.80 13.53
N PHE A 6 -5.89 -51.61 13.59
CA PHE A 6 -5.04 -51.47 12.41
C PHE A 6 -4.35 -52.78 12.04
N LEU A 7 -4.72 -53.90 12.67
CA LEU A 7 -4.10 -55.22 12.47
C LEU A 7 -4.03 -55.65 10.99
N PRO A 8 -5.03 -55.36 10.12
CA PRO A 8 -4.93 -55.67 8.69
C PRO A 8 -3.73 -55.02 7.98
N LEU A 9 -3.21 -53.90 8.48
CA LEU A 9 -2.04 -53.23 7.91
C LEU A 9 -0.72 -53.91 8.33
N LYS A 10 -0.69 -54.69 9.41
CA LYS A 10 0.54 -55.22 10.02
C LYS A 10 1.37 -56.12 9.11
N SER A 11 0.71 -56.94 8.29
CA SER A 11 1.39 -57.93 7.44
C SER A 11 2.09 -57.27 6.24
N ARG A 12 1.42 -56.31 5.58
CA ARG A 12 1.91 -55.68 4.35
C ARG A 12 2.61 -54.35 4.58
N TRP A 13 2.16 -53.57 5.57
CA TRP A 13 2.70 -52.24 5.89
C TRP A 13 2.93 -52.08 7.42
N PRO A 14 3.90 -52.80 8.00
CA PRO A 14 4.14 -52.84 9.44
C PRO A 14 4.42 -51.47 10.07
N GLN A 15 5.01 -50.53 9.31
CA GLN A 15 5.27 -49.16 9.76
C GLN A 15 3.97 -48.37 10.00
N LEU A 16 2.97 -48.53 9.12
CA LEU A 16 1.66 -47.89 9.30
C LEU A 16 0.97 -48.44 10.56
N TYR A 17 0.99 -49.76 10.75
CA TYR A 17 0.47 -50.40 11.95
C TYR A 17 1.14 -49.88 13.22
N GLN A 18 2.47 -49.73 13.22
CA GLN A 18 3.22 -49.27 14.39
C GLN A 18 2.81 -47.85 14.79
N HIS A 19 2.76 -46.90 13.86
CA HIS A 19 2.36 -45.53 14.17
C HIS A 19 0.92 -45.45 14.69
N ALA A 20 -0.02 -46.14 14.03
CA ALA A 20 -1.42 -46.14 14.43
C ALA A 20 -1.63 -46.83 15.80
N SER A 21 -0.98 -47.97 16.05
CA SER A 21 -1.06 -48.66 17.34
C SER A 21 -0.47 -47.85 18.49
N LEU A 22 0.59 -47.07 18.24
CA LEU A 22 1.14 -46.16 19.24
C LEU A 22 0.17 -45.02 19.51
N ALA A 23 -0.44 -44.43 18.47
CA ALA A 23 -1.45 -43.38 18.63
C ALA A 23 -2.61 -43.83 19.53
N GLU A 24 -3.15 -45.03 19.33
CA GLU A 24 -4.22 -45.58 20.18
C GLU A 24 -3.80 -45.76 21.63
N ARG A 25 -2.54 -46.15 21.86
CA ARG A 25 -2.01 -46.32 23.22
C ARG A 25 -1.94 -45.00 23.97
N TYR A 26 -1.65 -43.90 23.27
CA TYR A 26 -1.43 -42.60 23.87
C TYR A 26 -2.68 -41.72 23.96
N VAL A 27 -3.80 -42.07 23.31
CA VAL A 27 -4.95 -41.16 23.14
C VAL A 27 -5.49 -40.55 24.44
N PHE A 28 -5.47 -41.28 25.55
CA PHE A 28 -5.93 -40.81 26.85
C PHE A 28 -4.82 -40.25 27.75
N SER A 29 -3.56 -40.68 27.55
CA SER A 29 -2.43 -40.27 28.39
C SER A 29 -1.67 -39.07 27.83
N ASP A 30 -1.56 -39.00 26.50
CA ASP A 30 -0.87 -37.94 25.75
C ASP A 30 -1.54 -37.72 24.36
N PRO A 31 -2.56 -36.87 24.31
CA PRO A 31 -3.20 -36.45 23.06
C PRO A 31 -2.23 -35.80 22.06
N HIS A 32 -1.15 -35.15 22.52
CA HIS A 32 -0.17 -34.52 21.63
C HIS A 32 0.63 -35.57 20.87
N THR A 33 1.21 -36.53 21.58
CA THR A 33 1.95 -37.63 20.95
C THR A 33 1.04 -38.43 20.02
N THR A 34 -0.24 -38.62 20.39
CA THR A 34 -1.24 -39.27 19.52
C THR A 34 -1.33 -38.58 18.15
N ALA A 35 -1.55 -37.27 18.12
CA ALA A 35 -1.67 -36.52 16.86
C ALA A 35 -0.37 -36.52 16.04
N ILE A 36 0.80 -36.45 16.68
CA ILE A 36 2.10 -36.54 15.98
C ILE A 36 2.29 -37.93 15.36
N LYS A 37 1.95 -39.01 16.08
CA LYS A 37 2.01 -40.38 15.52
C LYS A 37 1.05 -40.57 14.35
N LEU A 38 -0.14 -39.98 14.40
CA LEU A 38 -1.07 -40.02 13.27
C LEU A 38 -0.60 -39.19 12.07
N ARG A 39 0.16 -38.11 12.29
CA ARG A 39 0.87 -37.42 11.21
C ARG A 39 1.96 -38.31 10.60
N CYS A 40 2.76 -39.00 11.41
CA CYS A 40 3.74 -39.98 10.92
C CYS A 40 3.08 -41.09 10.09
N PHE A 41 1.93 -41.59 10.55
CA PHE A 41 1.12 -42.56 9.79
C PHE A 41 0.72 -42.01 8.41
N ALA A 42 0.22 -40.78 8.34
CA ALA A 42 -0.19 -40.16 7.08
C ALA A 42 1.00 -39.93 6.12
N GLU A 43 2.14 -39.44 6.63
CA GLU A 43 3.37 -39.25 5.86
C GLU A 43 3.91 -40.56 5.30
N ALA A 44 4.01 -41.60 6.15
CA ALA A 44 4.46 -42.91 5.72
C ALA A 44 3.54 -43.50 4.63
N LEU A 45 2.23 -43.32 4.75
CA LEU A 45 1.24 -43.79 3.77
C LEU A 45 1.41 -43.06 2.43
N VAL A 46 1.55 -41.73 2.44
CA VAL A 46 1.78 -40.95 1.22
C VAL A 46 3.10 -41.33 0.56
N GLY A 47 4.16 -41.53 1.35
CA GLY A 47 5.45 -42.02 0.84
C GLY A 47 5.36 -43.40 0.20
N ILE A 48 4.49 -44.30 0.69
CA ILE A 48 4.20 -45.58 0.03
C ILE A 48 3.51 -45.35 -1.32
N LEU A 49 2.47 -44.51 -1.39
CA LEU A 49 1.78 -44.21 -2.65
C LEU A 49 2.72 -43.61 -3.69
N TYR A 50 3.56 -42.65 -3.31
CA TYR A 50 4.52 -42.03 -4.22
C TYR A 50 5.51 -43.04 -4.79
N ARG A 51 6.07 -43.93 -3.95
CA ARG A 51 7.02 -44.97 -4.39
C ARG A 51 6.34 -46.04 -5.24
N GLU A 52 5.19 -46.54 -4.81
CA GLU A 52 4.54 -47.66 -5.49
C GLU A 52 3.88 -47.24 -6.81
N LEU A 53 3.32 -46.03 -6.90
CA LEU A 53 2.68 -45.49 -8.11
C LEU A 53 3.64 -44.69 -8.99
N ARG A 54 4.90 -44.51 -8.58
CA ARG A 54 5.93 -43.72 -9.28
C ARG A 54 5.48 -42.29 -9.59
N LEU A 55 4.81 -41.65 -8.63
CA LEU A 55 4.35 -40.28 -8.80
C LEU A 55 5.55 -39.32 -8.86
N HIS A 56 5.46 -38.32 -9.74
CA HIS A 56 6.46 -37.27 -9.83
C HIS A 56 6.38 -36.33 -8.63
N SER A 57 7.54 -36.01 -8.04
CA SER A 57 7.71 -34.90 -7.09
C SER A 57 9.14 -34.38 -7.15
N GLU A 58 9.30 -33.08 -6.86
CA GLU A 58 10.58 -32.41 -6.81
C GLU A 58 11.37 -32.79 -5.55
N PRO A 59 12.72 -32.73 -5.56
CA PRO A 59 13.53 -33.01 -4.37
C PRO A 59 13.26 -32.08 -3.19
N THR A 60 12.61 -30.93 -3.43
CA THR A 60 12.20 -29.97 -2.40
C THR A 60 10.81 -30.23 -1.82
N ASP A 61 10.05 -31.16 -2.40
CA ASP A 61 8.66 -31.39 -2.01
C ASP A 61 8.58 -32.11 -0.66
N GLY A 62 8.00 -31.42 0.32
CA GLY A 62 7.64 -32.00 1.60
C GLY A 62 6.26 -32.69 1.56
N PHE A 63 5.79 -33.11 2.74
CA PHE A 63 4.49 -33.77 2.88
C PHE A 63 3.34 -32.95 2.31
N PHE A 64 3.33 -31.62 2.53
CA PHE A 64 2.25 -30.75 2.06
C PHE A 64 2.23 -30.60 0.53
N GLU A 65 3.40 -30.47 -0.09
CA GLU A 65 3.59 -30.33 -1.53
C GLU A 65 3.12 -31.58 -2.27
N LYS A 66 3.36 -32.76 -1.68
CA LYS A 66 2.87 -34.04 -2.21
C LYS A 66 1.34 -34.12 -2.25
N LEU A 67 0.66 -33.69 -1.18
CA LEU A 67 -0.81 -33.64 -1.16
C LEU A 67 -1.41 -32.70 -2.23
N LYS A 68 -0.60 -31.82 -2.82
CA LYS A 68 -1.04 -30.84 -3.83
C LYS A 68 -0.78 -31.27 -5.27
N SER A 69 -0.07 -32.39 -5.48
CA SER A 69 0.18 -32.88 -6.83
C SER A 69 -1.16 -33.24 -7.50
N PRO A 70 -1.45 -32.72 -8.71
CA PRO A 70 -2.69 -33.06 -9.43
C PRO A 70 -2.84 -34.56 -9.65
N HIS A 71 -1.73 -35.26 -9.92
CA HIS A 71 -1.74 -36.72 -10.07
C HIS A 71 -2.07 -37.44 -8.77
N PHE A 72 -1.59 -36.92 -7.63
CA PHE A 72 -1.91 -37.49 -6.32
C PHE A 72 -3.39 -37.28 -5.98
N GLN A 73 -3.91 -36.05 -6.16
CA GLN A 73 -5.30 -35.69 -5.89
C GLN A 73 -6.28 -36.53 -6.71
N ASP A 74 -5.98 -36.71 -8.01
CA ASP A 74 -6.78 -37.51 -8.92
C ASP A 74 -6.85 -39.00 -8.52
N VAL A 75 -5.80 -39.50 -7.86
CA VAL A 75 -5.71 -40.89 -7.42
C VAL A 75 -6.46 -41.13 -6.10
N VAL A 76 -6.30 -40.25 -5.12
CA VAL A 76 -6.84 -40.47 -3.76
C VAL A 76 -8.27 -39.97 -3.60
N GLY A 77 -8.66 -38.95 -4.37
CA GLY A 77 -9.95 -38.28 -4.26
C GLY A 77 -10.10 -37.37 -3.04
N ASP A 78 -11.07 -36.46 -3.10
CA ASP A 78 -11.22 -35.35 -2.15
C ASP A 78 -11.45 -35.80 -0.70
N ALA A 79 -12.23 -36.87 -0.49
CA ALA A 79 -12.57 -37.34 0.85
C ALA A 79 -11.34 -37.84 1.62
N VAL A 80 -10.45 -38.59 0.97
CA VAL A 80 -9.21 -39.08 1.58
C VAL A 80 -8.22 -37.93 1.75
N LEU A 81 -8.11 -37.08 0.73
CA LEU A 81 -7.24 -35.91 0.75
C LEU A 81 -7.56 -34.97 1.93
N GLN A 82 -8.84 -34.73 2.18
CA GLN A 82 -9.31 -33.92 3.30
C GLN A 82 -8.81 -34.47 4.64
N LYS A 83 -8.96 -35.78 4.86
CA LYS A 83 -8.51 -36.44 6.11
C LYS A 83 -7.00 -36.40 6.28
N LEU A 84 -6.24 -36.59 5.18
CA LEU A 84 -4.78 -36.45 5.20
C LEU A 84 -4.36 -35.03 5.62
N HIS A 85 -5.06 -34.00 5.12
CA HIS A 85 -4.84 -32.63 5.56
C HIS A 85 -5.20 -32.41 7.04
N THR A 86 -6.27 -33.04 7.56
CA THR A 86 -6.63 -32.99 8.99
C THR A 86 -5.54 -33.58 9.87
N LEU A 87 -5.05 -34.78 9.56
CA LEU A 87 -3.95 -35.41 10.30
C LEU A 87 -2.68 -34.55 10.26
N ARG A 88 -2.37 -33.96 9.11
CA ARG A 88 -1.23 -33.04 8.95
C ARG A 88 -1.37 -31.81 9.85
N MET A 89 -2.48 -31.09 9.76
CA MET A 89 -2.64 -29.79 10.45
C MET A 89 -2.69 -29.95 11.97
N LEU A 90 -3.45 -30.92 12.47
CA LEU A 90 -3.55 -31.15 13.90
C LEU A 90 -2.30 -31.84 14.47
N GLY A 91 -1.60 -32.66 13.66
CA GLY A 91 -0.27 -33.15 13.99
C GLY A 91 0.77 -32.02 14.11
N ASN A 92 0.73 -31.04 13.20
CA ASN A 92 1.59 -29.84 13.28
C ASN A 92 1.31 -29.03 14.54
N LYS A 93 0.03 -28.77 14.81
CA LYS A 93 -0.42 -28.08 16.03
C LYS A 93 0.12 -28.76 17.29
N ALA A 94 0.01 -30.09 17.36
CA ALA A 94 0.53 -30.87 18.48
C ALA A 94 2.07 -30.79 18.59
N ALA A 95 2.78 -30.87 17.46
CA ALA A 95 4.24 -30.75 17.40
C ALA A 95 4.73 -29.37 17.86
N HIS A 96 3.97 -28.30 17.63
CA HIS A 96 4.27 -26.96 18.13
C HIS A 96 3.88 -26.73 19.61
N GLY A 97 3.35 -27.75 20.29
CA GLY A 97 2.99 -27.69 21.71
C GLY A 97 1.67 -26.97 21.99
N CYS A 98 0.87 -26.69 20.97
CA CYS A 98 -0.46 -26.11 21.14
C CYS A 98 -1.43 -27.12 21.75
N PHE A 99 -2.36 -26.66 22.59
CA PHE A 99 -3.31 -27.50 23.31
C PHE A 99 -4.07 -28.47 22.39
N MET A 100 -4.09 -29.75 22.76
CA MET A 100 -4.82 -30.83 22.10
C MET A 100 -5.74 -31.54 23.09
N ASP A 101 -7.03 -31.58 22.76
CA ASP A 101 -8.02 -32.30 23.55
C ASP A 101 -8.05 -33.80 23.20
N ALA A 102 -8.35 -34.64 24.19
CA ALA A 102 -8.50 -36.08 24.03
C ALA A 102 -9.67 -36.43 23.10
N ALA A 103 -10.76 -35.65 23.08
CA ALA A 103 -11.88 -35.89 22.14
C ALA A 103 -11.47 -35.63 20.68
N VAL A 104 -10.65 -34.60 20.45
CA VAL A 104 -10.06 -34.32 19.13
C VAL A 104 -9.11 -35.44 18.74
N ALA A 105 -8.24 -35.90 19.66
CA ALA A 105 -7.32 -37.01 19.39
C ALA A 105 -8.06 -38.32 19.06
N LEU A 106 -9.16 -38.64 19.75
CA LEU A 106 -10.04 -39.76 19.41
C LEU A 106 -10.65 -39.62 18.02
N SER A 107 -11.12 -38.42 17.67
CA SER A 107 -11.65 -38.14 16.35
C SER A 107 -10.56 -38.32 15.28
N LEU A 108 -9.31 -37.91 15.54
CA LEU A 108 -8.19 -38.14 14.63
C LEU A 108 -7.87 -39.62 14.41
N ILE A 109 -8.05 -40.47 15.43
CA ILE A 109 -7.91 -41.92 15.26
C ILE A 109 -9.00 -42.44 14.32
N GLU A 110 -10.25 -41.95 14.42
CA GLU A 110 -11.32 -42.27 13.46
C GLU A 110 -10.94 -41.86 12.04
N GLU A 111 -10.36 -40.66 11.88
CA GLU A 111 -9.89 -40.17 10.58
C GLU A 111 -8.80 -41.06 9.97
N ALA A 112 -7.78 -41.41 10.77
CA ALA A 112 -6.70 -42.32 10.36
C ALA A 112 -7.20 -43.73 10.08
N TYR A 113 -8.21 -44.19 10.83
CA TYR A 113 -8.85 -45.48 10.63
C TYR A 113 -9.54 -45.57 9.27
N LEU A 114 -10.31 -44.54 8.90
CA LEU A 114 -10.98 -44.47 7.59
C LEU A 114 -9.96 -44.42 6.44
N ILE A 115 -8.84 -43.71 6.63
CA ILE A 115 -7.73 -43.72 5.67
C ILE A 115 -7.12 -45.13 5.58
N GLY A 116 -6.84 -45.79 6.70
CA GLY A 116 -6.29 -47.15 6.74
C GLY A 116 -7.20 -48.17 6.08
N GLN A 117 -8.51 -48.08 6.32
CA GLN A 117 -9.52 -48.92 5.67
C GLN A 117 -9.56 -48.69 4.15
N TRP A 118 -9.57 -47.43 3.72
CA TRP A 118 -9.51 -47.08 2.30
C TRP A 118 -8.24 -47.64 1.65
N PHE A 119 -7.08 -47.42 2.27
CA PHE A 119 -5.78 -47.83 1.75
C PHE A 119 -5.69 -49.35 1.61
N TYR A 120 -6.10 -50.10 2.63
CA TYR A 120 -6.16 -51.56 2.58
C TYR A 120 -7.06 -52.04 1.44
N LYS A 121 -8.30 -51.51 1.33
CA LYS A 121 -9.23 -51.90 0.26
C LYS A 121 -8.72 -51.54 -1.13
N ALA A 122 -8.12 -50.36 -1.30
CA ALA A 122 -7.57 -49.91 -2.59
C ALA A 122 -6.48 -50.85 -3.13
N TYR A 123 -5.71 -51.48 -2.23
CA TYR A 123 -4.62 -52.40 -2.57
C TYR A 123 -4.97 -53.89 -2.54
N SER A 124 -6.05 -54.27 -1.87
CA SER A 124 -6.53 -55.65 -1.76
C SER A 124 -7.59 -55.99 -2.82
N GLY A 125 -8.11 -55.00 -3.55
CA GLY A 125 -9.10 -55.21 -4.61
C GLY A 125 -10.44 -55.74 -4.08
N GLU A 126 -10.94 -56.84 -4.67
CA GLU A 126 -12.23 -57.47 -4.35
C GLU A 126 -12.17 -58.48 -3.18
N SER A 127 -11.05 -58.60 -2.46
CA SER A 127 -11.01 -59.51 -1.30
C SER A 127 -12.08 -59.13 -0.26
N LEU A 128 -12.93 -60.09 0.06
CA LEU A 128 -13.99 -60.04 1.08
C LEU A 128 -13.45 -60.05 2.52
N ASP A 129 -12.12 -59.99 2.72
CA ASP A 129 -11.53 -59.87 4.05
C ASP A 129 -12.01 -58.57 4.71
N GLY A 130 -12.88 -58.72 5.71
CA GLY A 130 -13.47 -57.61 6.43
C GLY A 130 -12.39 -56.83 7.17
N TYR A 131 -12.17 -55.58 6.77
CA TYR A 131 -11.57 -54.61 7.68
C TYR A 131 -12.49 -54.51 8.91
N PRO A 132 -11.97 -54.54 10.15
CA PRO A 132 -12.81 -54.58 11.34
C PRO A 132 -13.81 -53.40 11.38
N PRO A 133 -14.87 -53.46 12.20
CA PRO A 133 -15.65 -52.27 12.52
C PRO A 133 -14.86 -51.33 13.44
N TYR A 134 -15.05 -50.02 13.31
CA TYR A 134 -14.42 -49.05 14.20
C TYR A 134 -14.90 -49.25 15.64
N PRO A 135 -14.02 -49.47 16.62
CA PRO A 135 -14.44 -49.75 17.99
C PRO A 135 -14.80 -48.48 18.77
N VAL A 136 -15.51 -48.67 19.89
CA VAL A 136 -15.74 -47.61 20.89
C VAL A 136 -14.57 -47.58 21.87
N PHE A 137 -13.80 -46.50 21.90
CA PHE A 137 -12.74 -46.29 22.88
C PHE A 137 -13.35 -45.90 24.24
N ALA A 138 -13.21 -46.75 25.26
CA ALA A 138 -13.64 -46.44 26.63
C ALA A 138 -12.55 -45.68 27.39
N LYS A 139 -12.93 -44.62 28.11
CA LYS A 139 -12.02 -43.87 28.99
C LYS A 139 -11.49 -44.81 30.09
N PRO A 140 -10.18 -44.84 30.39
CA PRO A 140 -9.66 -45.61 31.52
C PRO A 140 -10.33 -45.17 32.83
N SER A 141 -10.64 -46.10 33.74
CA SER A 141 -11.17 -45.79 35.07
C SER A 141 -10.26 -44.81 35.81
N GLU A 142 -10.81 -43.87 36.60
CA GLU A 142 -10.06 -42.78 37.28
C GLU A 142 -8.79 -43.27 38.02
N HIS A 143 -8.83 -44.47 38.62
CA HIS A 143 -7.69 -45.08 39.30
C HIS A 143 -6.49 -45.47 38.40
N ALA A 144 -6.68 -45.67 37.10
CA ALA A 144 -5.59 -45.99 36.16
C ALA A 144 -4.90 -44.72 35.60
N ALA A 145 -5.57 -43.56 35.65
CA ALA A 145 -5.04 -42.30 35.12
C ALA A 145 -4.04 -41.62 36.07
N GLU A 146 -4.03 -41.98 37.36
CA GLU A 146 -3.09 -41.43 38.35
C GLU A 146 -1.73 -42.15 38.35
N GLN A 147 -1.64 -43.41 37.91
CA GLN A 147 -0.40 -44.20 37.95
C GLN A 147 0.57 -43.93 36.77
N GLY A 148 0.17 -43.14 35.77
CA GLY A 148 0.97 -42.85 34.56
C GLY A 148 1.59 -41.44 34.49
N LYS A 149 1.37 -40.58 35.48
CA LYS A 149 1.79 -39.17 35.45
C LYS A 149 3.16 -38.95 36.10
N SER A 150 4.24 -39.36 35.44
CA SER A 150 5.54 -38.69 35.64
C SER A 150 5.74 -37.69 34.49
N GLY A 151 5.74 -36.39 34.80
CA GLY A 151 5.84 -35.32 33.79
C GLY A 151 7.10 -35.40 32.93
N GLU A 152 8.18 -36.01 33.44
CA GLU A 152 9.43 -36.22 32.72
C GLU A 152 9.29 -37.22 31.56
N ASN A 153 8.52 -38.32 31.73
CA ASN A 153 8.37 -39.36 30.70
C ASN A 153 7.52 -38.88 29.49
N LEU A 154 6.54 -38.00 29.73
CA LEU A 154 5.71 -37.40 28.67
C LEU A 154 6.52 -36.43 27.79
N ALA A 155 7.40 -35.62 28.38
CA ALA A 155 8.26 -34.70 27.63
C ALA A 155 9.28 -35.44 26.75
N GLU A 156 9.84 -36.54 27.25
CA GLU A 156 10.71 -37.43 26.48
C GLU A 156 9.96 -38.10 25.32
N GLN A 157 8.75 -38.61 25.56
CA GLN A 157 7.90 -39.20 24.53
C GLN A 157 7.54 -38.20 23.42
N LEU A 158 7.17 -36.98 23.79
CA LEU A 158 6.87 -35.91 22.84
C LEU A 158 8.09 -35.54 21.99
N THR A 159 9.27 -35.43 22.63
CA THR A 159 10.53 -35.17 21.93
C THR A 159 10.88 -36.30 20.97
N ALA A 160 10.78 -37.55 21.41
CA ALA A 160 11.02 -38.72 20.57
C ALA A 160 10.05 -38.79 19.38
N ALA A 161 8.79 -38.41 19.56
CA ALA A 161 7.81 -38.36 18.47
C ALA A 161 8.15 -37.26 17.43
N LYS A 162 8.65 -36.10 17.88
CA LYS A 162 9.13 -35.03 16.99
C LYS A 162 10.37 -35.46 16.21
N ASP A 163 11.34 -36.07 16.87
CA ASP A 163 12.56 -36.56 16.24
C ASP A 163 12.27 -37.63 15.20
N GLU A 164 11.32 -38.53 15.48
CA GLU A 164 10.87 -39.54 14.52
C GLU A 164 10.23 -38.92 13.28
N LEU A 165 9.38 -37.91 13.47
CA LEU A 165 8.76 -37.17 12.37
C LEU A 165 9.82 -36.51 11.47
N SER A 166 10.81 -35.82 12.06
CA SER A 166 11.90 -35.21 11.30
C SER A 166 12.77 -36.25 10.57
N ARG A 167 12.96 -37.44 11.14
CA ARG A 167 13.67 -38.55 10.46
C ARG A 167 12.87 -39.09 9.27
N LEU A 168 11.55 -39.23 9.40
CA LEU A 168 10.68 -39.67 8.32
C LEU A 168 10.73 -38.69 7.14
N GLU A 169 10.60 -37.39 7.41
CA GLU A 169 10.71 -36.34 6.38
C GLU A 169 12.06 -36.41 5.64
N ALA A 170 13.17 -36.58 6.38
CA ALA A 170 14.50 -36.68 5.79
C ALA A 170 14.69 -37.96 4.95
N ALA A 171 14.21 -39.11 5.45
CA ALA A 171 14.30 -40.39 4.76
C ALA A 171 13.45 -40.39 3.48
N GLU A 172 12.26 -39.80 3.52
CA GLU A 172 11.38 -39.68 2.36
C GLU A 172 12.01 -38.79 1.26
N LYS A 173 12.64 -37.68 1.67
CA LYS A 173 13.38 -36.80 0.75
C LYS A 173 14.56 -37.51 0.09
N ALA A 174 15.30 -38.33 0.83
CA ALA A 174 16.41 -39.13 0.30
C ALA A 174 15.93 -40.18 -0.71
N ALA A 175 14.87 -40.94 -0.35
CA ALA A 175 14.28 -41.94 -1.25
C ALA A 175 13.77 -41.31 -2.56
N GLN A 176 13.21 -40.10 -2.50
CA GLN A 176 12.71 -39.40 -3.67
C GLN A 176 13.85 -38.93 -4.60
N ALA A 177 14.95 -38.42 -4.04
CA ALA A 177 16.11 -38.03 -4.83
C ALA A 177 16.68 -39.23 -5.62
N GLU A 178 16.63 -40.43 -5.03
CA GLU A 178 17.02 -41.67 -5.68
C GLU A 178 16.08 -42.04 -6.84
N VAL A 179 14.76 -41.98 -6.66
CA VAL A 179 13.77 -42.24 -7.73
C VAL A 179 13.95 -41.28 -8.91
N VAL A 180 14.15 -39.98 -8.64
CA VAL A 180 14.44 -38.97 -9.69
C VAL A 180 15.74 -39.29 -10.42
N SER A 181 16.79 -39.68 -9.69
CA SER A 181 18.08 -40.05 -10.30
C SER A 181 18.00 -41.25 -11.24
N LEU A 182 17.02 -42.14 -11.02
CA LEU A 182 16.80 -43.35 -11.80
C LEU A 182 15.98 -43.13 -13.09
N ASN A 183 15.51 -41.89 -13.37
CA ASN A 183 14.76 -41.53 -14.59
C ASN A 183 13.61 -42.49 -14.94
N GLN A 184 12.95 -43.08 -13.94
CA GLN A 184 11.87 -44.05 -14.17
C GLN A 184 10.61 -43.32 -14.63
N THR A 185 10.08 -43.71 -15.79
CA THR A 185 8.83 -43.14 -16.33
C THR A 185 7.61 -43.61 -15.53
N LEU A 186 6.61 -42.72 -15.43
CA LEU A 186 5.32 -42.99 -14.81
C LEU A 186 4.66 -44.25 -15.43
N ASP A 187 4.20 -45.17 -14.59
CA ASP A 187 3.44 -46.34 -15.05
C ASP A 187 1.95 -45.99 -15.12
N GLU A 188 1.53 -45.45 -16.27
CA GLU A 188 0.15 -44.98 -16.48
C GLU A 188 -0.90 -46.08 -16.30
N ALA A 189 -0.55 -47.34 -16.60
CA ALA A 189 -1.45 -48.48 -16.43
C ALA A 189 -1.68 -48.76 -14.94
N LYS A 190 -0.59 -48.86 -14.17
CA LYS A 190 -0.66 -49.05 -12.72
C LYS A 190 -1.38 -47.91 -12.01
N LEU A 191 -1.15 -46.67 -12.44
CA LEU A 191 -1.84 -45.49 -11.93
C LEU A 191 -3.35 -45.56 -12.16
N ARG A 192 -3.77 -45.95 -13.37
CA ARG A 192 -5.17 -46.11 -13.75
C ARG A 192 -5.85 -47.22 -12.96
N ASP A 193 -5.20 -48.37 -12.80
CA ASP A 193 -5.73 -49.51 -12.06
C ASP A 193 -5.91 -49.19 -10.58
N PHE A 194 -4.92 -48.52 -9.98
CA PHE A 194 -5.02 -48.06 -8.59
C PHE A 194 -6.10 -46.99 -8.44
N LYS A 195 -6.21 -46.03 -9.36
CA LYS A 195 -7.29 -45.02 -9.35
C LYS A 195 -8.67 -45.65 -9.36
N ASN A 196 -8.89 -46.66 -10.21
CA ASN A 196 -10.15 -47.39 -10.28
C ASN A 196 -10.45 -48.12 -8.97
N SER A 197 -9.44 -48.75 -8.38
CA SER A 197 -9.54 -49.46 -7.09
C SER A 197 -9.79 -48.51 -5.92
N SER A 198 -9.09 -47.37 -5.88
CA SER A 198 -9.26 -46.27 -4.92
C SER A 198 -10.66 -45.69 -4.99
N THR A 199 -11.16 -45.38 -6.20
CA THR A 199 -12.52 -44.86 -6.41
C THR A 199 -13.58 -45.85 -5.93
N ARG A 200 -13.39 -47.15 -6.20
CA ARG A 200 -14.28 -48.21 -5.75
C ARG A 200 -14.27 -48.35 -4.23
N ALA A 201 -13.08 -48.37 -3.62
CA ALA A 201 -12.91 -48.43 -2.17
C ALA A 201 -13.62 -47.24 -1.49
N ALA A 202 -13.40 -46.03 -2.01
CA ALA A 202 -13.99 -44.80 -1.50
C ALA A 202 -15.53 -44.81 -1.51
N ARG A 203 -16.16 -45.42 -2.54
CA ARG A 203 -17.63 -45.56 -2.62
C ARG A 203 -18.22 -46.50 -1.56
N THR A 204 -17.41 -47.38 -0.97
CA THR A 204 -17.85 -48.34 0.07
C THR A 204 -17.66 -47.82 1.49
N ILE A 205 -17.11 -46.62 1.67
CA ILE A 205 -16.75 -46.04 2.97
C ILE A 205 -17.53 -44.73 3.14
N ASP A 206 -18.24 -44.61 4.27
CA ASP A 206 -18.80 -43.32 4.67
C ASP A 206 -17.71 -42.50 5.36
N PHE A 207 -17.13 -41.58 4.61
CA PHE A 207 -16.08 -40.69 5.11
C PHE A 207 -16.61 -39.54 5.98
N LYS A 208 -17.93 -39.34 6.13
CA LYS A 208 -18.51 -38.27 6.97
C LYS A 208 -17.76 -36.91 6.89
N PRO A 209 -17.59 -36.32 5.70
CA PRO A 209 -16.72 -35.15 5.51
C PRO A 209 -17.08 -33.93 6.39
N ALA A 210 -18.36 -33.80 6.76
CA ALA A 210 -18.81 -32.77 7.68
C ALA A 210 -18.19 -32.88 9.09
N ASN A 211 -17.90 -34.09 9.57
CA ASN A 211 -17.22 -34.29 10.86
C ASN A 211 -15.77 -33.85 10.76
N THR A 212 -15.08 -34.24 9.68
CA THR A 212 -13.70 -33.84 9.40
C THR A 212 -13.53 -32.33 9.33
N ARG A 213 -14.50 -31.61 8.72
CA ARG A 213 -14.49 -30.13 8.68
C ARG A 213 -14.55 -29.49 10.07
N LYS A 214 -15.34 -30.05 10.98
CA LYS A 214 -15.53 -29.52 12.34
C LYS A 214 -14.29 -29.66 13.23
N LEU A 215 -13.32 -30.50 12.85
CA LEU A 215 -12.10 -30.71 13.62
C LEU A 215 -11.04 -29.62 13.40
N ILE A 216 -11.13 -28.88 12.28
CA ILE A 216 -10.13 -27.89 11.90
C ILE A 216 -10.74 -26.50 12.03
N SER A 217 -10.08 -25.65 12.79
CA SER A 217 -10.33 -24.21 12.81
C SER A 217 -9.34 -23.47 11.92
N ILE A 218 -9.67 -22.24 11.55
CA ILE A 218 -8.73 -21.38 10.81
C ILE A 218 -7.43 -21.14 11.61
N HIS A 219 -7.49 -21.15 12.95
CA HIS A 219 -6.34 -20.99 13.83
C HIS A 219 -5.31 -22.11 13.67
N ASP A 220 -5.76 -23.32 13.31
CA ASP A 220 -4.87 -24.46 13.13
C ASP A 220 -3.92 -24.29 11.93
N ALA A 221 -4.30 -23.46 10.95
CA ALA A 221 -3.41 -23.07 9.84
C ALA A 221 -2.24 -22.18 10.30
N PHE A 222 -2.35 -21.56 11.48
CA PHE A 222 -1.36 -20.65 12.03
C PHE A 222 -0.64 -21.19 13.28
N ALA A 223 -0.95 -22.41 13.72
CA ALA A 223 -0.43 -22.98 14.97
C ALA A 223 1.11 -23.05 15.06
N GLY A 224 1.81 -23.09 13.92
CA GLY A 224 3.28 -23.07 13.86
C GLY A 224 3.92 -21.67 13.86
N TYR A 225 3.14 -20.60 13.99
CA TYR A 225 3.61 -19.23 13.87
C TYR A 225 3.18 -18.37 15.06
N SER A 226 4.02 -17.41 15.44
CA SER A 226 3.66 -16.37 16.40
C SER A 226 2.94 -15.23 15.69
N LEU A 227 1.62 -15.19 15.81
CA LEU A 227 0.79 -14.10 15.29
C LEU A 227 0.96 -12.84 16.15
N THR A 228 0.91 -11.68 15.52
CA THR A 228 0.75 -10.41 16.27
C THR A 228 -0.68 -10.26 16.79
N GLY A 229 -0.90 -9.33 17.73
CA GLY A 229 -2.24 -9.09 18.27
C GLY A 229 -3.27 -8.75 17.18
N GLY A 230 -2.88 -7.90 16.23
CA GLY A 230 -3.73 -7.57 15.08
C GLY A 230 -3.99 -8.75 14.13
N GLN A 231 -3.00 -9.61 13.91
CA GLN A 231 -3.18 -10.81 13.08
C GLN A 231 -4.09 -11.85 13.76
N ALA A 232 -3.97 -12.04 15.07
CA ALA A 232 -4.84 -12.94 15.82
C ALA A 232 -6.31 -12.49 15.79
N GLU A 233 -6.56 -11.19 16.01
CA GLU A 233 -7.92 -10.61 15.91
C GLU A 233 -8.49 -10.71 14.49
N LEU A 234 -7.66 -10.49 13.46
CA LEU A 234 -8.06 -10.71 12.07
C LEU A 234 -8.50 -12.16 11.84
N VAL A 235 -7.75 -13.14 12.32
CA VAL A 235 -8.11 -14.56 12.18
C VAL A 235 -9.46 -14.86 12.85
N ASN A 236 -9.70 -14.34 14.06
CA ASN A 236 -11.00 -14.46 14.75
C ASN A 236 -12.15 -13.87 13.91
N ARG A 237 -11.94 -12.71 13.30
CA ARG A 237 -12.97 -12.05 12.48
C ARG A 237 -13.23 -12.78 11.17
N LEU A 238 -12.19 -13.33 10.56
CA LEU A 238 -12.30 -14.16 9.36
C LEU A 238 -13.09 -15.43 9.66
N GLU A 239 -12.85 -16.09 10.80
CA GLU A 239 -13.63 -17.26 11.22
C GLU A 239 -15.13 -16.92 11.31
N ARG A 240 -15.47 -15.87 12.07
CA ARG A 240 -16.86 -15.40 12.22
C ARG A 240 -17.50 -15.02 10.88
N PHE A 241 -16.74 -14.39 9.99
CA PHE A 241 -17.22 -14.03 8.65
C PHE A 241 -17.50 -15.25 7.77
N LEU A 242 -16.61 -16.25 7.82
CA LEU A 242 -16.74 -17.47 7.01
C LEU A 242 -17.89 -18.37 7.47
N ASP A 243 -18.19 -18.35 8.76
CA ASP A 243 -19.29 -19.09 9.39
C ASP A 243 -20.62 -18.32 9.38
N GLY A 244 -20.57 -16.99 9.30
CA GLY A 244 -21.73 -16.11 9.27
C GLY A 244 -22.44 -16.06 7.91
N ASN A 245 -23.73 -15.73 7.91
CA ASN A 245 -24.54 -15.57 6.69
C ASN A 245 -24.96 -14.12 6.40
N THR A 246 -24.55 -13.17 7.25
CA THR A 246 -24.97 -11.77 7.21
C THR A 246 -24.17 -10.92 6.22
N GLU A 247 -22.84 -10.99 6.29
CA GLU A 247 -21.94 -10.27 5.40
C GLU A 247 -21.42 -11.21 4.33
N SER A 248 -21.45 -10.77 3.07
CA SER A 248 -20.98 -11.55 1.92
C SER A 248 -19.56 -11.13 1.49
N VAL A 249 -19.10 -9.97 1.96
CA VAL A 249 -17.79 -9.39 1.65
C VAL A 249 -16.96 -9.14 2.92
N PHE A 250 -15.67 -9.42 2.87
CA PHE A 250 -14.70 -9.06 3.90
C PHE A 250 -13.59 -8.18 3.32
N LEU A 251 -13.28 -7.07 3.99
CA LEU A 251 -12.24 -6.12 3.60
C LEU A 251 -11.03 -6.27 4.51
N LEU A 252 -9.99 -6.94 4.02
CA LEU A 252 -8.70 -7.02 4.68
C LEU A 252 -7.80 -5.87 4.19
N LYS A 253 -7.79 -4.78 4.96
CA LYS A 253 -6.88 -3.67 4.74
C LYS A 253 -5.58 -3.90 5.50
N GLY A 254 -4.51 -3.32 5.01
CA GLY A 254 -3.30 -3.22 5.80
C GLY A 254 -2.15 -2.68 4.99
N TYR A 255 -1.20 -2.09 5.68
CA TYR A 255 -0.09 -1.46 5.01
C TYR A 255 0.94 -2.44 4.44
N ALA A 256 1.90 -1.93 3.67
CA ALA A 256 3.08 -2.69 3.27
C ALA A 256 3.82 -3.20 4.51
N GLY A 257 4.07 -4.51 4.55
CA GLY A 257 4.80 -5.19 5.62
C GLY A 257 3.97 -5.70 6.80
N THR A 258 2.64 -5.61 6.78
CA THR A 258 1.78 -6.02 7.92
C THR A 258 1.40 -7.51 7.92
N GLY A 259 1.83 -8.27 6.92
CA GLY A 259 1.61 -9.72 6.86
C GLY A 259 0.31 -10.16 6.15
N LYS A 260 -0.34 -9.29 5.36
CA LYS A 260 -1.54 -9.66 4.56
C LYS A 260 -1.37 -10.98 3.80
N THR A 261 -0.30 -11.11 3.01
CA THR A 261 -0.08 -12.33 2.22
C THR A 261 0.21 -13.56 3.08
N PHE A 262 0.75 -13.38 4.28
CA PHE A 262 0.94 -14.49 5.23
C PHE A 262 -0.42 -15.02 5.71
N VAL A 263 -1.35 -14.12 6.04
CA VAL A 263 -2.73 -14.50 6.39
C VAL A 263 -3.45 -15.14 5.20
N THR A 264 -3.27 -14.61 3.98
CA THR A 264 -3.83 -15.23 2.77
C THR A 264 -3.30 -16.64 2.54
N LYS A 265 -2.00 -16.88 2.76
CA LYS A 265 -1.42 -18.22 2.69
C LYS A 265 -2.14 -19.16 3.67
N GLY A 266 -2.26 -18.78 4.94
CA GLY A 266 -2.97 -19.58 5.95
C GLY A 266 -4.44 -19.83 5.60
N LEU A 267 -5.16 -18.84 5.05
CA LEU A 267 -6.52 -19.03 4.54
C LEU A 267 -6.60 -20.10 3.43
N THR A 268 -5.70 -20.06 2.45
CA THR A 268 -5.67 -21.08 1.39
C THR A 268 -5.28 -22.46 1.91
N GLU A 269 -4.48 -22.55 2.97
CA GLU A 269 -4.19 -23.83 3.63
C GLU A 269 -5.40 -24.36 4.39
N TYR A 270 -6.13 -23.49 5.10
CA TYR A 270 -7.37 -23.82 5.78
C TYR A 270 -8.44 -24.33 4.80
N PHE A 271 -8.72 -23.61 3.72
CA PHE A 271 -9.74 -24.01 2.73
C PHE A 271 -9.45 -25.37 2.08
N ARG A 272 -8.18 -25.66 1.77
CA ARG A 272 -7.78 -27.00 1.28
C ARG A 272 -8.07 -28.08 2.31
N ALA A 273 -7.76 -27.82 3.58
CA ALA A 273 -7.91 -28.80 4.63
C ALA A 273 -9.38 -29.13 4.94
N ILE A 274 -10.28 -28.15 4.82
CA ILE A 274 -11.72 -28.38 4.97
C ILE A 274 -12.40 -28.78 3.66
N GLY A 275 -11.67 -28.84 2.54
CA GLY A 275 -12.23 -29.14 1.22
C GLY A 275 -13.28 -28.13 0.76
N ARG A 276 -13.04 -26.83 1.00
CA ARG A 276 -13.88 -25.72 0.54
C ARG A 276 -13.25 -25.08 -0.69
N ASN A 277 -14.02 -24.87 -1.75
CA ASN A 277 -13.53 -24.26 -2.97
C ASN A 277 -13.18 -22.78 -2.75
N TYR A 278 -12.08 -22.35 -3.38
CA TYR A 278 -11.68 -20.96 -3.37
C TYR A 278 -11.03 -20.56 -4.70
N VAL A 279 -11.12 -19.28 -5.03
CA VAL A 279 -10.49 -18.67 -6.21
C VAL A 279 -9.56 -17.56 -5.76
N LEU A 280 -8.31 -17.59 -6.22
CA LEU A 280 -7.39 -16.47 -6.08
C LEU A 280 -7.41 -15.62 -7.34
N ALA A 281 -7.71 -14.34 -7.18
CA ALA A 281 -7.68 -13.37 -8.25
C ALA A 281 -6.85 -12.13 -7.88
N ALA A 282 -6.36 -11.44 -8.90
CA ALA A 282 -5.75 -10.12 -8.76
C ALA A 282 -6.07 -9.25 -9.99
N PRO A 283 -6.02 -7.92 -9.90
CA PRO A 283 -6.34 -7.05 -11.04
C PRO A 283 -5.29 -7.10 -12.16
N THR A 284 -4.02 -7.39 -11.83
CA THR A 284 -2.92 -7.46 -12.81
C THR A 284 -2.31 -8.86 -12.89
N GLY A 285 -1.79 -9.23 -14.06
CA GLY A 285 -1.15 -10.52 -14.27
C GLY A 285 0.04 -10.71 -13.33
N LYS A 286 0.86 -9.68 -13.15
CA LYS A 286 1.99 -9.71 -12.20
C LYS A 286 1.58 -9.96 -10.75
N ALA A 287 0.54 -9.26 -10.26
CA ALA A 287 0.02 -9.49 -8.92
C ALA A 287 -0.49 -10.93 -8.77
N SER A 288 -1.17 -11.48 -9.78
CA SER A 288 -1.61 -12.88 -9.78
C SER A 288 -0.43 -13.86 -9.68
N LYS A 289 0.67 -13.63 -10.40
CA LYS A 289 1.90 -14.45 -10.30
C LYS A 289 2.51 -14.39 -8.90
N VAL A 290 2.56 -13.20 -8.29
CA VAL A 290 3.11 -12.99 -6.94
C VAL A 290 2.31 -13.73 -5.88
N ILE A 291 0.99 -13.56 -5.86
CA ILE A 291 0.15 -14.27 -4.87
C ILE A 291 0.13 -15.78 -5.14
N ALA A 292 0.18 -16.22 -6.40
CA ALA A 292 0.28 -17.63 -6.74
C ALA A 292 1.56 -18.25 -6.15
N SER A 293 2.70 -17.58 -6.33
CA SER A 293 3.99 -18.01 -5.79
C SER A 293 4.01 -18.04 -4.26
N LYS A 294 3.46 -17.00 -3.60
CA LYS A 294 3.45 -16.90 -2.13
C LYS A 294 2.48 -17.86 -1.44
N THR A 295 1.32 -18.12 -2.03
CA THR A 295 0.31 -19.06 -1.49
C THR A 295 0.51 -20.48 -2.00
N LYS A 296 1.38 -20.66 -3.01
CA LYS A 296 1.54 -21.92 -3.76
C LYS A 296 0.20 -22.42 -4.33
N SER A 297 -0.69 -21.52 -4.72
CA SER A 297 -2.00 -21.84 -5.31
C SER A 297 -2.11 -21.19 -6.68
N PRO A 298 -2.81 -21.80 -7.65
CA PRO A 298 -3.11 -21.10 -8.90
C PRO A 298 -3.87 -19.80 -8.61
N ALA A 299 -3.45 -18.71 -9.25
CA ALA A 299 -4.14 -17.43 -9.20
C ALA A 299 -4.15 -16.81 -10.59
N TYR A 300 -5.23 -16.10 -10.91
CA TYR A 300 -5.45 -15.52 -12.23
C TYR A 300 -5.80 -14.04 -12.14
N THR A 301 -5.84 -13.36 -13.28
CA THR A 301 -6.40 -12.01 -13.30
C THR A 301 -7.90 -12.07 -13.10
N ILE A 302 -8.50 -11.00 -12.55
CA ILE A 302 -9.97 -10.87 -12.48
C ILE A 302 -10.57 -11.06 -13.87
N HIS A 303 -9.99 -10.43 -14.89
CA HIS A 303 -10.43 -10.55 -16.28
C HIS A 303 -10.48 -12.01 -16.77
N LYS A 304 -9.43 -12.80 -16.50
CA LYS A 304 -9.39 -14.24 -16.86
C LYS A 304 -10.39 -15.07 -16.05
N THR A 305 -10.76 -14.61 -14.86
CA THR A 305 -11.66 -15.32 -13.95
C THR A 305 -13.13 -15.13 -14.33
N ILE A 306 -13.51 -13.91 -14.77
CA ILE A 306 -14.94 -13.53 -14.90
C ILE A 306 -15.43 -13.38 -16.34
N TYR A 307 -14.55 -13.30 -17.35
CA TYR A 307 -14.97 -13.12 -18.75
C TYR A 307 -14.69 -14.37 -19.60
N SER A 308 -15.60 -14.64 -20.53
CA SER A 308 -15.44 -15.69 -21.54
C SER A 308 -14.71 -15.13 -22.78
N PHE A 309 -13.67 -15.83 -23.21
CA PHE A 309 -12.91 -15.53 -24.43
C PHE A 309 -13.22 -16.50 -25.58
N ASP A 310 -14.14 -17.44 -25.37
CA ASP A 310 -14.55 -18.43 -26.35
C ASP A 310 -15.52 -17.81 -27.39
N ASP A 311 -16.44 -16.96 -26.91
CA ASP A 311 -17.49 -16.32 -27.72
C ASP A 311 -17.29 -14.80 -27.82
N ILE A 312 -16.13 -14.38 -28.32
CA ILE A 312 -15.89 -12.96 -28.56
C ILE A 312 -16.78 -12.48 -29.72
N ALA A 313 -17.68 -11.54 -29.43
CA ALA A 313 -18.58 -10.94 -30.40
C ALA A 313 -17.93 -9.72 -31.05
N GLU A 314 -18.03 -9.60 -32.38
CA GLU A 314 -17.71 -8.37 -33.10
C GLU A 314 -18.95 -7.47 -33.10
N TYR A 315 -18.79 -6.24 -32.59
CA TYR A 315 -19.77 -5.17 -32.77
C TYR A 315 -19.20 -4.12 -33.71
N ARG A 316 -20.05 -3.67 -34.64
CA ARG A 316 -19.80 -2.50 -35.48
C ARG A 316 -20.71 -1.41 -35.00
N ASP A 317 -20.16 -0.24 -34.78
CA ASP A 317 -20.97 0.93 -34.41
C ASP A 317 -21.68 1.42 -35.68
N ASP A 318 -22.97 1.11 -35.81
CA ASP A 318 -23.80 1.49 -36.96
C ASP A 318 -23.86 3.02 -37.16
N ASP A 319 -23.56 3.80 -36.12
CA ASP A 319 -23.51 5.27 -36.13
C ASP A 319 -22.14 5.85 -36.52
N THR A 320 -21.14 5.03 -36.85
CA THR A 320 -19.85 5.53 -37.36
C THR A 320 -19.87 5.71 -38.86
N ASP A 321 -20.23 6.94 -39.23
CA ASP A 321 -20.43 7.55 -40.55
C ASP A 321 -19.20 7.47 -41.51
N GLY A 322 -18.70 6.25 -41.79
CA GLY A 322 -17.58 5.94 -42.69
C GLY A 322 -16.25 5.58 -42.04
N THR A 323 -16.15 5.53 -40.71
CA THR A 323 -14.95 5.05 -40.01
C THR A 323 -15.18 3.64 -39.48
N GLU A 324 -14.70 2.60 -40.18
CA GLU A 324 -14.78 1.21 -39.69
C GLU A 324 -14.10 1.14 -38.31
N THR A 325 -14.90 1.04 -37.25
CA THR A 325 -14.42 0.85 -35.88
C THR A 325 -14.89 -0.53 -35.44
N PHE A 326 -13.97 -1.49 -35.44
CA PHE A 326 -14.21 -2.86 -34.99
C PHE A 326 -13.99 -2.93 -33.48
N LYS A 327 -14.98 -3.42 -32.75
CA LYS A 327 -14.87 -3.68 -31.31
C LYS A 327 -15.16 -5.14 -31.01
N LEU A 328 -14.28 -5.76 -30.24
CA LEU A 328 -14.47 -7.09 -29.68
C LEU A 328 -15.09 -6.98 -28.29
N TYR A 329 -16.07 -7.83 -28.03
CA TYR A 329 -16.78 -7.88 -26.76
C TYR A 329 -16.59 -9.24 -26.11
N ALA A 330 -15.99 -9.25 -24.91
CA ALA A 330 -15.95 -10.43 -24.05
C ALA A 330 -17.08 -10.38 -23.03
N GLN A 331 -17.99 -11.34 -23.14
CA GLN A 331 -19.14 -11.48 -22.23
C GLN A 331 -18.68 -11.98 -20.86
N LEU A 332 -19.50 -11.70 -19.84
CA LEU A 332 -19.34 -12.30 -18.52
C LEU A 332 -19.50 -13.82 -18.63
N ALA A 333 -18.57 -14.57 -18.04
CA ALA A 333 -18.61 -16.02 -18.01
C ALA A 333 -19.75 -16.52 -17.11
N VAL A 334 -20.24 -17.73 -17.38
CA VAL A 334 -21.18 -18.41 -16.50
C VAL A 334 -20.41 -18.99 -15.31
N ASN A 335 -20.78 -18.56 -14.10
CA ASN A 335 -20.14 -19.03 -12.88
C ASN A 335 -20.64 -20.43 -12.49
N SER A 336 -19.91 -21.47 -12.90
CA SER A 336 -20.19 -22.89 -12.60
C SER A 336 -19.53 -23.42 -11.32
N LEU A 337 -18.91 -22.54 -10.51
CA LEU A 337 -18.25 -22.92 -9.26
C LEU A 337 -19.27 -23.23 -8.16
N SER A 338 -18.83 -23.97 -7.13
CA SER A 338 -19.72 -24.41 -6.05
C SER A 338 -20.36 -23.25 -5.29
N ALA A 339 -21.56 -23.50 -4.76
CA ALA A 339 -22.36 -22.53 -4.03
C ALA A 339 -21.69 -22.02 -2.73
N ASP A 340 -20.63 -22.65 -2.24
CA ASP A 340 -19.87 -22.27 -1.04
C ASP A 340 -18.48 -21.66 -1.33
N THR A 341 -18.19 -21.38 -2.61
CA THR A 341 -16.88 -20.89 -3.06
C THR A 341 -16.51 -19.54 -2.42
N VAL A 342 -15.25 -19.40 -1.99
CA VAL A 342 -14.68 -18.14 -1.49
C VAL A 342 -13.77 -17.50 -2.54
N TYR A 343 -14.06 -16.27 -2.93
CA TYR A 343 -13.22 -15.49 -3.85
C TYR A 343 -12.28 -14.60 -3.04
N ILE A 344 -10.98 -14.75 -3.22
CA ILE A 344 -9.96 -13.95 -2.56
C ILE A 344 -9.28 -13.09 -3.61
N VAL A 345 -9.39 -11.78 -3.47
CA VAL A 345 -8.90 -10.83 -4.46
C VAL A 345 -7.80 -9.97 -3.82
N ASP A 346 -6.56 -10.16 -4.28
CA ASP A 346 -5.39 -9.41 -3.80
C ASP A 346 -5.16 -8.13 -4.62
N GLU A 347 -4.45 -7.17 -4.02
CA GLU A 347 -4.24 -5.82 -4.56
C GLU A 347 -5.55 -5.13 -4.99
N ALA A 348 -6.60 -5.28 -4.17
CA ALA A 348 -7.94 -4.75 -4.45
C ALA A 348 -7.99 -3.22 -4.57
N SER A 349 -6.95 -2.51 -4.10
CA SER A 349 -6.80 -1.07 -4.29
C SER A 349 -6.70 -0.64 -5.77
N MET A 350 -6.44 -1.57 -6.69
CA MET A 350 -6.39 -1.28 -8.14
C MET A 350 -7.69 -1.62 -8.88
N ILE A 351 -8.72 -2.14 -8.21
CA ILE A 351 -9.99 -2.53 -8.86
C ILE A 351 -10.86 -1.29 -9.05
N ALA A 352 -11.04 -0.89 -10.31
CA ALA A 352 -11.84 0.25 -10.69
C ALA A 352 -13.34 -0.07 -10.77
N ASP A 353 -14.16 0.93 -10.48
CA ASP A 353 -15.60 0.93 -10.76
C ASP A 353 -15.99 2.18 -11.56
N VAL A 354 -15.17 2.47 -12.57
CA VAL A 354 -15.40 3.50 -13.58
C VAL A 354 -15.40 2.85 -14.94
N TYR A 355 -16.15 3.42 -15.88
CA TYR A 355 -16.24 2.88 -17.23
C TYR A 355 -14.86 2.86 -17.90
N GLN A 356 -14.41 1.67 -18.24
CA GLN A 356 -13.17 1.43 -18.98
C GLN A 356 -13.48 0.67 -20.25
N GLU A 357 -13.11 1.26 -21.37
CA GLU A 357 -13.21 0.64 -22.69
C GLU A 357 -11.87 0.81 -23.40
N ALA A 358 -11.21 -0.32 -23.68
CA ALA A 358 -10.09 -0.31 -24.59
C ALA A 358 -10.64 -0.21 -26.02
N GLU A 359 -9.91 0.47 -26.89
CA GLU A 359 -10.38 0.84 -28.22
C GLU A 359 -10.90 -0.34 -29.08
N PHE A 360 -10.31 -1.52 -28.90
CA PHE A 360 -10.65 -2.74 -29.65
C PHE A 360 -11.33 -3.81 -28.80
N PHE A 361 -11.42 -3.62 -27.49
CA PHE A 361 -11.85 -4.68 -26.58
C PHE A 361 -12.63 -4.09 -25.41
N ARG A 362 -13.89 -4.50 -25.30
CA ARG A 362 -14.74 -4.21 -24.14
C ARG A 362 -14.99 -5.51 -23.38
N PHE A 363 -14.78 -5.44 -22.07
CA PHE A 363 -15.07 -6.52 -21.14
C PHE A 363 -16.39 -6.23 -20.43
N GLY A 364 -17.35 -7.16 -20.51
CA GLY A 364 -18.65 -7.07 -19.82
C GLY A 364 -19.30 -5.70 -19.91
N THR A 365 -19.72 -5.14 -18.78
CA THR A 365 -20.37 -3.82 -18.78
C THR A 365 -19.37 -2.66 -18.96
N GLY A 366 -18.07 -2.91 -18.85
CA GLY A 366 -17.02 -1.88 -18.79
C GLY A 366 -16.69 -1.43 -17.37
N PHE A 367 -17.36 -1.98 -16.36
CA PHE A 367 -17.14 -1.71 -14.94
C PHE A 367 -16.64 -2.98 -14.24
N LEU A 368 -15.33 -3.04 -13.98
CA LEU A 368 -14.68 -4.28 -13.53
C LEU A 368 -15.21 -4.77 -12.17
N LEU A 369 -15.41 -3.87 -11.19
CA LEU A 369 -15.95 -4.24 -9.89
C LEU A 369 -17.40 -4.73 -9.99
N ALA A 370 -18.26 -3.98 -10.68
CA ALA A 370 -19.65 -4.37 -10.92
C ALA A 370 -19.77 -5.74 -11.60
N ASP A 371 -18.99 -5.96 -12.66
CA ASP A 371 -18.96 -7.24 -13.38
C ASP A 371 -18.47 -8.38 -12.49
N PHE A 372 -17.44 -8.13 -11.66
CA PHE A 372 -16.93 -9.13 -10.72
C PHE A 372 -17.99 -9.53 -9.68
N LEU A 373 -18.66 -8.57 -9.05
CA LEU A 373 -19.70 -8.84 -8.05
C LEU A 373 -20.91 -9.56 -8.68
N LYS A 374 -21.30 -9.15 -9.90
CA LYS A 374 -22.34 -9.83 -10.69
C LYS A 374 -21.97 -11.27 -11.03
N PHE A 375 -20.72 -11.52 -11.41
CA PHE A 375 -20.24 -12.88 -11.69
C PHE A 375 -20.26 -13.77 -10.44
N VAL A 376 -19.81 -13.23 -9.30
CA VAL A 376 -19.86 -13.97 -8.02
C VAL A 376 -21.30 -14.23 -7.60
N ASN A 377 -22.21 -13.31 -7.92
CA ASN A 377 -23.65 -13.41 -7.77
C ASN A 377 -24.17 -13.29 -6.32
N LEU A 378 -23.55 -12.44 -5.49
CA LEU A 378 -23.76 -12.43 -4.01
C LEU A 378 -25.21 -12.25 -3.52
N ASP A 379 -26.14 -11.82 -4.37
CA ASP A 379 -27.52 -11.47 -4.01
C ASP A 379 -28.49 -12.66 -3.99
N HIS A 380 -28.06 -13.86 -4.41
CA HIS A 380 -28.94 -15.04 -4.46
C HIS A 380 -28.88 -15.88 -3.18
N ASN A 381 -30.06 -16.12 -2.59
CA ASN A 381 -30.24 -16.88 -1.34
C ASN A 381 -29.98 -18.40 -1.44
N ASP A 382 -29.66 -18.90 -2.63
CA ASP A 382 -29.41 -20.33 -2.87
C ASP A 382 -27.94 -20.72 -2.68
N HIS A 383 -27.07 -19.77 -2.33
CA HIS A 383 -25.65 -20.01 -2.15
C HIS A 383 -25.01 -19.18 -1.03
N CYS A 384 -23.88 -19.65 -0.51
CA CYS A 384 -23.09 -19.04 0.56
C CYS A 384 -21.69 -18.59 0.08
N LYS A 385 -21.62 -18.12 -1.18
CA LYS A 385 -20.39 -17.55 -1.76
C LYS A 385 -19.96 -16.33 -0.95
N LYS A 386 -18.64 -16.19 -0.79
CA LYS A 386 -18.03 -15.08 -0.03
C LYS A 386 -16.93 -14.42 -0.86
N VAL A 387 -16.71 -13.14 -0.64
CA VAL A 387 -15.58 -12.39 -1.22
C VAL A 387 -14.69 -11.85 -0.10
N ILE A 388 -13.38 -11.97 -0.27
CA ILE A 388 -12.37 -11.34 0.59
C ILE A 388 -11.52 -10.43 -0.29
N PHE A 389 -11.72 -9.11 -0.17
CA PHE A 389 -10.86 -8.11 -0.80
C PHE A 389 -9.67 -7.82 0.10
N ILE A 390 -8.46 -7.89 -0.45
CA ILE A 390 -7.20 -7.68 0.26
C ILE A 390 -6.46 -6.53 -0.42
N GLY A 391 -6.03 -5.53 0.34
CA GLY A 391 -5.29 -4.42 -0.24
C GLY A 391 -4.72 -3.42 0.76
N ASP A 392 -4.12 -2.37 0.22
CA ASP A 392 -3.51 -1.27 0.98
C ASP A 392 -4.10 0.06 0.50
N ASP A 393 -4.95 0.67 1.33
CA ASP A 393 -5.69 1.90 0.98
C ASP A 393 -4.79 3.17 0.96
N ALA A 394 -3.54 3.04 1.42
CA ALA A 394 -2.53 4.08 1.28
C ALA A 394 -1.79 4.01 -0.07
N GLN A 395 -1.91 2.91 -0.82
CA GLN A 395 -1.39 2.84 -2.18
C GLN A 395 -2.22 3.69 -3.16
N LEU A 396 -1.71 3.85 -4.39
CA LEU A 396 -2.44 4.52 -5.46
C LEU A 396 -3.79 3.82 -5.71
N PRO A 397 -4.90 4.59 -5.78
CA PRO A 397 -6.21 4.09 -6.16
C PRO A 397 -6.22 3.68 -7.65
N PRO A 398 -7.32 3.08 -8.14
CA PRO A 398 -7.45 2.75 -9.56
C PRO A 398 -7.36 4.00 -10.43
N VAL A 399 -6.78 3.87 -11.62
CA VAL A 399 -6.65 5.00 -12.57
C VAL A 399 -8.03 5.56 -12.89
N GLY A 400 -8.19 6.87 -12.72
CA GLY A 400 -9.47 7.58 -12.90
C GLY A 400 -10.29 7.75 -11.62
N MET A 401 -9.82 7.22 -10.48
CA MET A 401 -10.47 7.35 -9.17
C MET A 401 -9.51 7.95 -8.14
N ASN A 402 -10.05 8.57 -7.10
CA ASN A 402 -9.28 9.15 -5.98
C ASN A 402 -9.39 8.33 -4.67
N PHE A 403 -10.09 7.19 -4.72
CA PHE A 403 -10.23 6.20 -3.65
C PHE A 403 -10.37 4.79 -4.26
N SER A 404 -10.28 3.77 -3.41
CA SER A 404 -10.37 2.35 -3.81
C SER A 404 -11.79 1.80 -3.56
N PRO A 405 -12.65 1.65 -4.59
CA PRO A 405 -14.05 1.26 -4.38
C PRO A 405 -14.21 -0.14 -3.79
N ALA A 406 -13.35 -1.10 -4.18
CA ALA A 406 -13.37 -2.46 -3.63
C ALA A 406 -12.90 -2.56 -2.17
N LEU A 407 -12.31 -1.49 -1.63
CA LEU A 407 -11.88 -1.40 -0.22
C LEU A 407 -12.74 -0.41 0.58
N ASP A 408 -13.85 0.10 0.02
CA ASP A 408 -14.73 1.05 0.69
C ASP A 408 -16.07 0.39 1.02
N ALA A 409 -16.32 0.19 2.32
CA ALA A 409 -17.51 -0.52 2.81
C ALA A 409 -18.81 0.23 2.49
N ASP A 410 -18.79 1.56 2.63
CA ASP A 410 -19.97 2.41 2.38
C ASP A 410 -20.30 2.45 0.89
N TYR A 411 -19.27 2.51 0.04
CA TYR A 411 -19.42 2.44 -1.42
C TYR A 411 -20.01 1.10 -1.87
N LEU A 412 -19.45 -0.02 -1.40
CA LEU A 412 -19.95 -1.36 -1.73
C LEU A 412 -21.41 -1.56 -1.32
N PHE A 413 -21.82 -1.03 -0.17
CA PHE A 413 -23.20 -1.11 0.28
C PHE A 413 -24.14 -0.21 -0.54
N ARG A 414 -23.73 1.02 -0.85
CA ARG A 414 -24.57 2.00 -1.54
C ARG A 414 -24.75 1.67 -3.03
N GLU A 415 -23.67 1.31 -3.71
CA GLU A 415 -23.68 1.12 -5.18
C GLU A 415 -23.95 -0.33 -5.58
N HIS A 416 -23.54 -1.30 -4.76
CA HIS A 416 -23.62 -2.74 -5.10
C HIS A 416 -24.43 -3.57 -4.10
N HIS A 417 -25.05 -2.95 -3.09
CA HIS A 417 -25.81 -3.62 -2.03
C HIS A 417 -25.04 -4.72 -1.27
N ALA A 418 -23.71 -4.71 -1.36
CA ALA A 418 -22.84 -5.72 -0.79
C ALA A 418 -22.50 -5.36 0.67
N ARG A 419 -23.09 -6.10 1.62
CA ARG A 419 -22.76 -5.94 3.04
C ARG A 419 -21.35 -6.46 3.31
N SER A 420 -20.53 -5.61 3.92
CA SER A 420 -19.14 -5.90 4.19
C SER A 420 -18.79 -5.80 5.67
N ASN A 421 -17.87 -6.67 6.10
CA ASN A 421 -17.10 -6.51 7.33
C ASN A 421 -15.64 -6.23 6.95
N GLY A 422 -14.80 -5.81 7.88
CA GLY A 422 -13.38 -5.63 7.60
C GLY A 422 -12.51 -5.49 8.82
N TYR A 423 -11.21 -5.51 8.55
CA TYR A 423 -10.18 -5.28 9.55
C TYR A 423 -8.95 -4.66 8.88
N GLU A 424 -8.29 -3.72 9.57
CA GLU A 424 -7.07 -3.07 9.09
C GLU A 424 -5.87 -3.49 9.95
N LEU A 425 -4.92 -4.18 9.33
CA LEU A 425 -3.64 -4.50 9.97
C LEU A 425 -2.75 -3.25 9.98
N SER A 426 -2.43 -2.76 11.18
CA SER A 426 -1.58 -1.59 11.41
C SER A 426 -0.14 -1.95 11.80
N GLU A 427 0.06 -3.10 12.46
CA GLU A 427 1.35 -3.57 12.97
C GLU A 427 2.25 -4.08 11.83
N VAL A 428 3.45 -3.52 11.70
CA VAL A 428 4.42 -3.93 10.68
C VAL A 428 5.29 -5.06 11.24
N VAL A 429 5.28 -6.22 10.56
CA VAL A 429 5.92 -7.47 11.00
C VAL A 429 7.11 -7.85 10.11
N ARG A 430 7.69 -6.88 9.40
CA ARG A 430 8.88 -7.12 8.57
C ARG A 430 10.09 -7.38 9.49
N GLN A 431 10.93 -8.35 9.13
CA GLN A 431 12.17 -8.71 9.86
C GLN A 431 13.17 -7.54 10.04
N LYS A 432 12.95 -6.41 9.35
CA LYS A 432 13.67 -5.15 9.53
C LYS A 432 12.77 -4.12 10.23
N SER A 433 12.51 -4.29 11.52
CA SER A 433 11.86 -3.25 12.34
C SER A 433 12.62 -1.91 12.29
N GLU A 434 13.91 -1.94 11.91
CA GLU A 434 14.79 -0.78 11.72
C GLU A 434 14.87 -0.24 10.28
N SER A 435 14.05 -0.72 9.34
CA SER A 435 14.12 -0.22 7.96
C SER A 435 13.68 1.24 7.87
N GLY A 436 14.58 2.10 7.37
CA GLY A 436 14.30 3.50 7.10
C GLY A 436 13.20 3.71 6.07
N VAL A 437 13.00 2.75 5.15
CA VAL A 437 11.88 2.79 4.20
C VAL A 437 10.54 2.76 4.93
N ILE A 438 10.40 1.88 5.93
CA ILE A 438 9.17 1.78 6.73
C ILE A 438 9.04 2.99 7.64
N ALA A 439 10.13 3.44 8.27
CA ALA A 439 10.13 4.65 9.11
C ALA A 439 9.60 5.87 8.34
N ASN A 440 10.04 6.05 7.08
CA ASN A 440 9.58 7.12 6.20
C ASN A 440 8.17 6.90 5.61
N ALA A 441 7.69 5.66 5.57
CA ALA A 441 6.34 5.35 5.10
C ALA A 441 5.26 5.62 6.18
N ILE A 442 5.61 5.55 7.47
CA ILE A 442 4.67 5.77 8.58
C ILE A 442 4.09 7.20 8.59
N PRO A 443 4.88 8.29 8.48
CA PRO A 443 4.35 9.66 8.39
C PRO A 443 3.38 9.84 7.22
N LEU A 444 3.68 9.27 6.06
CA LEU A 444 2.79 9.32 4.88
C LEU A 444 1.43 8.70 5.19
N ARG A 445 1.41 7.54 5.86
CA ARG A 445 0.17 6.86 6.28
C ARG A 445 -0.62 7.70 7.27
N LYS A 446 0.04 8.23 8.30
CA LYS A 446 -0.60 9.07 9.33
C LYS A 446 -1.23 10.32 8.69
N SER A 447 -0.54 10.95 7.74
CA SER A 447 -1.08 12.08 6.98
C SER A 447 -2.29 11.71 6.13
N LEU A 448 -2.30 10.54 5.48
CA LEU A 448 -3.44 10.06 4.70
C LEU A 448 -4.67 9.80 5.59
N GLN A 449 -4.47 9.17 6.75
CA GLN A 449 -5.54 8.94 7.74
C GLN A 449 -6.09 10.26 8.30
N ALA A 450 -5.21 11.17 8.71
CA ALA A 450 -5.59 12.46 9.26
C ALA A 450 -6.12 13.45 8.21
N LYS A 451 -5.93 13.16 6.92
CA LYS A 451 -6.20 14.06 5.78
C LYS A 451 -5.44 15.39 5.88
N VAL A 452 -4.19 15.35 6.35
CA VAL A 452 -3.31 16.52 6.54
C VAL A 452 -2.01 16.33 5.73
N PHE A 453 -1.78 17.19 4.74
CA PHE A 453 -0.71 17.03 3.73
C PHE A 453 0.29 18.21 3.70
N ASN A 454 0.34 19.01 4.75
CA ASN A 454 1.18 20.21 4.83
C ASN A 454 2.57 19.96 5.44
N ARG A 455 2.87 18.73 5.90
CA ARG A 455 4.14 18.36 6.51
C ARG A 455 4.64 17.02 5.97
N LEU A 456 5.85 17.01 5.44
CA LEU A 456 6.54 15.81 4.96
C LEU A 456 8.04 16.08 4.86
N ALA A 457 8.83 15.38 5.66
CA ALA A 457 10.28 15.35 5.55
C ALA A 457 10.75 13.89 5.53
N ILE A 458 11.74 13.59 4.70
CA ILE A 458 12.37 12.28 4.66
C ILE A 458 13.52 12.24 5.65
N ASP A 459 13.53 11.22 6.50
CA ASP A 459 14.64 10.88 7.38
C ASP A 459 15.68 10.04 6.64
N PHE A 460 16.90 10.58 6.53
CA PHE A 460 18.06 9.95 5.93
C PHE A 460 19.06 9.40 6.99
N GLY A 461 18.69 9.40 8.26
CA GLY A 461 19.50 8.82 9.34
C GLY A 461 19.65 7.29 9.26
N HIS A 462 18.86 6.65 8.39
CA HIS A 462 18.88 5.21 8.18
C HIS A 462 19.79 4.81 7.01
N PRO A 463 20.60 3.73 7.14
CA PRO A 463 21.57 3.33 6.12
C PRO A 463 20.96 2.88 4.79
N ASP A 464 19.69 2.44 4.83
CA ASP A 464 18.90 1.97 3.68
C ASP A 464 18.14 3.08 2.95
N VAL A 465 18.22 4.34 3.39
CA VAL A 465 17.58 5.49 2.71
C VAL A 465 18.61 6.58 2.42
N ARG A 466 18.79 6.93 1.15
CA ARG A 466 19.84 7.85 0.71
C ARG A 466 19.31 8.91 -0.23
N LYS A 467 19.76 10.15 -0.03
CA LYS A 467 19.59 11.21 -1.02
C LYS A 467 20.62 11.02 -2.14
N VAL A 468 20.20 11.19 -3.39
CA VAL A 468 21.07 11.10 -4.58
C VAL A 468 20.88 12.34 -5.44
N GLU A 469 21.99 13.00 -5.77
CA GLU A 469 22.00 14.12 -6.71
C GLU A 469 21.95 13.61 -8.17
N HIS A 470 21.42 14.42 -9.08
CA HIS A 470 21.21 14.03 -10.49
C HIS A 470 22.49 13.64 -11.25
N GLN A 471 23.63 14.20 -10.83
CA GLN A 471 24.95 13.89 -11.38
C GLN A 471 25.44 12.50 -10.95
N ASP A 472 25.11 12.08 -9.73
CA ASP A 472 25.57 10.83 -9.12
C ASP A 472 24.63 9.65 -9.39
N LEU A 473 23.44 9.91 -9.96
CA LEU A 473 22.43 8.90 -10.28
C LEU A 473 23.01 7.70 -11.02
N MET A 474 23.74 7.95 -12.12
CA MET A 474 24.26 6.87 -12.96
C MET A 474 25.28 6.02 -12.21
N THR A 475 26.20 6.66 -11.49
CA THR A 475 27.20 5.97 -10.66
C THR A 475 26.52 5.06 -9.64
N ARG A 476 25.55 5.58 -8.89
CA ARG A 476 24.81 4.79 -7.88
C ARG A 476 23.95 3.68 -8.48
N TYR A 477 23.31 3.94 -9.62
CA TYR A 477 22.52 2.93 -10.33
C TYR A 477 23.41 1.75 -10.76
N LEU A 478 24.59 2.03 -11.31
CA LEU A 478 25.53 1.02 -11.77
C LEU A 478 26.14 0.22 -10.62
N GLU A 479 26.49 0.88 -9.51
CA GLU A 479 26.91 0.20 -8.28
C GLU A 479 25.84 -0.78 -7.80
N SER A 480 24.58 -0.33 -7.79
CA SER A 480 23.42 -1.12 -7.32
C SER A 480 23.14 -2.36 -8.18
N CYS A 481 23.55 -2.37 -9.45
CA CYS A 481 23.41 -3.52 -10.34
C CYS A 481 24.73 -4.25 -10.62
N GLY A 482 25.82 -3.91 -9.92
CA GLY A 482 27.14 -4.54 -10.13
C GLY A 482 27.70 -4.29 -11.53
N GLY A 483 27.38 -3.15 -12.15
CA GLY A 483 27.82 -2.75 -13.49
C GLY A 483 27.20 -3.58 -14.62
N LYS A 484 26.13 -4.35 -14.37
CA LYS A 484 25.49 -5.23 -15.35
C LYS A 484 23.99 -5.01 -15.41
N ILE A 485 23.41 -5.26 -16.58
CA ILE A 485 21.96 -5.25 -16.75
C ILE A 485 21.36 -6.45 -16.01
N ASN A 486 20.53 -6.20 -14.99
CA ASN A 486 19.86 -7.22 -14.21
C ASN A 486 18.52 -6.73 -13.60
N GLY A 487 17.95 -7.52 -12.70
CA GLY A 487 16.69 -7.25 -12.00
C GLY A 487 16.82 -6.52 -10.67
N GLU A 488 18.02 -6.11 -10.24
CA GLU A 488 18.28 -5.60 -8.89
C GLU A 488 17.79 -4.16 -8.68
N ALA A 489 18.00 -3.31 -9.71
CA ALA A 489 17.74 -1.88 -9.65
C ALA A 489 16.62 -1.43 -10.60
N ILE A 490 15.83 -0.45 -10.15
CA ILE A 490 14.79 0.20 -10.95
C ILE A 490 14.71 1.70 -10.66
N VAL A 491 14.41 2.50 -11.68
CA VAL A 491 14.01 3.91 -11.51
C VAL A 491 12.48 4.04 -11.57
N ILE A 492 11.89 4.73 -10.62
CA ILE A 492 10.46 5.04 -10.54
C ILE A 492 10.28 6.55 -10.69
N ALA A 493 9.42 6.94 -11.63
CA ALA A 493 9.02 8.33 -11.85
C ALA A 493 7.49 8.48 -11.97
N HIS A 494 7.02 9.73 -11.95
CA HIS A 494 5.59 10.02 -12.07
C HIS A 494 5.10 9.94 -13.52
N SER A 495 5.82 10.57 -14.47
CA SER A 495 5.37 10.73 -15.87
C SER A 495 6.02 9.72 -16.82
N ASN A 496 5.32 9.36 -17.91
CA ASN A 496 5.89 8.53 -18.97
C ASN A 496 7.07 9.22 -19.70
N SER A 497 7.07 10.55 -19.78
CA SER A 497 8.21 11.28 -20.38
C SER A 497 9.47 11.08 -19.55
N ASP A 498 9.40 11.30 -18.23
CA ASP A 498 10.56 11.09 -17.33
C ASP A 498 11.07 9.66 -17.42
N VAL A 499 10.16 8.69 -17.47
CA VAL A 499 10.50 7.27 -17.64
C VAL A 499 11.23 7.03 -18.97
N GLY A 500 10.76 7.63 -20.06
CA GLY A 500 11.43 7.54 -21.36
C GLY A 500 12.85 8.14 -21.32
N ASP A 501 13.00 9.29 -20.67
CA ASP A 501 14.28 9.99 -20.57
C ASP A 501 15.29 9.21 -19.70
N TYR A 502 14.85 8.62 -18.57
CA TYR A 502 15.69 7.74 -17.76
C TYR A 502 16.05 6.44 -18.47
N ASN A 503 15.09 5.80 -19.14
CA ASN A 503 15.35 4.60 -19.94
C ASN A 503 16.41 4.88 -21.00
N ARG A 504 16.31 6.00 -21.72
CA ARG A 504 17.30 6.42 -22.71
C ARG A 504 18.67 6.66 -22.08
N ARG A 505 18.74 7.41 -20.98
CA ARG A 505 20.01 7.74 -20.31
C ARG A 505 20.73 6.50 -19.79
N ILE A 506 20.02 5.58 -19.15
CA ILE A 506 20.60 4.34 -18.62
C ILE A 506 21.03 3.43 -19.77
N ARG A 507 20.21 3.31 -20.81
CA ARG A 507 20.52 2.49 -21.97
C ARG A 507 21.73 3.01 -22.75
N GLU A 508 21.84 4.32 -22.96
CA GLU A 508 22.99 4.95 -23.62
C GLU A 508 24.31 4.63 -22.91
N HIS A 509 24.28 4.45 -21.59
CA HIS A 509 25.46 4.02 -20.84
C HIS A 509 25.88 2.58 -21.17
N PHE A 510 24.91 1.65 -21.23
CA PHE A 510 25.21 0.24 -21.52
C PHE A 510 25.46 -0.02 -23.01
N PHE A 511 24.88 0.78 -23.89
CA PHE A 511 24.97 0.64 -25.35
C PHE A 511 25.27 2.01 -26.01
N PRO A 512 26.49 2.56 -25.86
CA PRO A 512 26.83 3.88 -26.38
C PRO A 512 26.68 3.97 -27.90
N GLY A 513 26.02 5.03 -28.39
CA GLY A 513 25.84 5.29 -29.81
C GLY A 513 24.95 4.28 -30.55
N CYS A 514 24.26 3.40 -29.83
CA CYS A 514 23.38 2.37 -30.40
C CYS A 514 21.91 2.74 -30.15
N PRO A 515 21.24 3.52 -31.03
CA PRO A 515 19.87 3.99 -30.77
C PRO A 515 18.81 2.89 -30.89
N GLU A 516 19.08 1.86 -31.69
CA GLU A 516 18.16 0.73 -31.92
C GLU A 516 18.33 -0.36 -30.85
N VAL A 517 17.31 -1.19 -30.65
CA VAL A 517 17.31 -2.33 -29.73
C VAL A 517 18.50 -3.27 -29.96
N MET A 518 19.15 -3.70 -28.88
CA MET A 518 20.37 -4.52 -28.90
C MET A 518 20.21 -5.81 -28.09
N PRO A 519 20.96 -6.87 -28.42
CA PRO A 519 21.16 -8.01 -27.51
C PRO A 519 21.62 -7.54 -26.13
N GLY A 520 20.96 -8.00 -25.08
CA GLY A 520 21.16 -7.59 -23.69
C GLY A 520 20.17 -6.54 -23.19
N ASP A 521 19.34 -5.93 -24.06
CA ASP A 521 18.39 -4.91 -23.62
C ASP A 521 17.35 -5.47 -22.63
N LYS A 522 17.17 -4.74 -21.52
CA LYS A 522 16.08 -4.99 -20.57
C LYS A 522 14.80 -4.34 -21.08
N VAL A 523 13.78 -5.16 -21.27
CA VAL A 523 12.46 -4.74 -21.78
C VAL A 523 11.35 -5.06 -20.79
N MET A 524 10.19 -4.47 -21.00
CA MET A 524 8.97 -4.70 -20.23
C MET A 524 7.79 -4.80 -21.19
N ALA A 525 6.96 -5.83 -21.01
CA ALA A 525 5.72 -5.98 -21.76
C ALA A 525 4.68 -4.94 -21.31
N VAL A 526 3.96 -4.32 -22.25
CA VAL A 526 2.90 -3.35 -21.93
C VAL A 526 1.48 -3.84 -22.22
N SER A 527 1.35 -5.09 -22.66
CA SER A 527 0.09 -5.81 -22.83
C SER A 527 0.25 -7.27 -22.43
N ASN A 528 -0.84 -7.91 -22.06
CA ASN A 528 -0.82 -9.36 -21.86
C ASN A 528 -0.64 -10.07 -23.21
N SER A 529 0.09 -11.20 -23.24
CA SER A 529 0.25 -12.02 -24.43
C SER A 529 0.45 -13.49 -24.07
N ASP A 530 -0.21 -14.37 -24.82
CA ASP A 530 -0.06 -15.83 -24.76
C ASP A 530 0.62 -16.39 -26.03
N ALA A 531 1.03 -15.52 -26.96
CA ALA A 531 1.41 -15.89 -28.33
C ALA A 531 2.64 -16.83 -28.44
N CYS A 532 3.36 -17.04 -27.34
CA CYS A 532 4.66 -17.73 -27.32
C CYS A 532 4.67 -18.98 -26.43
N GLY A 533 3.50 -19.55 -26.12
CA GLY A 533 3.38 -20.74 -25.26
C GLY A 533 3.65 -20.47 -23.77
N ILE A 534 3.90 -19.21 -23.40
CA ILE A 534 3.99 -18.73 -22.02
C ILE A 534 3.09 -17.50 -21.86
N PHE A 535 2.46 -17.36 -20.68
CA PHE A 535 1.68 -16.16 -20.36
C PHE A 535 2.59 -15.02 -19.91
N ILE A 536 2.70 -13.99 -20.74
CA ILE A 536 3.41 -12.75 -20.47
C ILE A 536 2.39 -11.72 -19.99
N SER A 537 2.56 -11.23 -18.77
CA SER A 537 1.69 -10.20 -18.20
C SER A 537 2.17 -8.81 -18.57
N ASN A 538 1.24 -7.86 -18.69
CA ASN A 538 1.56 -6.44 -18.68
C ASN A 538 2.37 -6.11 -17.41
N GLY A 539 3.55 -5.50 -17.59
CA GLY A 539 4.50 -5.20 -16.52
C GLY A 539 5.55 -6.28 -16.25
N ASP A 540 5.52 -7.42 -16.97
CA ASP A 540 6.59 -8.42 -16.90
C ASP A 540 7.85 -7.89 -17.57
N PHE A 541 9.00 -8.16 -16.93
CA PHE A 541 10.32 -7.80 -17.48
C PHE A 541 10.89 -8.95 -18.29
N GLY A 542 11.50 -8.61 -19.41
CA GLY A 542 12.21 -9.54 -20.27
C GLY A 542 13.60 -9.04 -20.65
N LEU A 543 14.34 -9.90 -21.34
CA LEU A 543 15.68 -9.64 -21.84
C LEU A 543 15.75 -9.99 -23.33
N ILE A 544 16.20 -9.04 -24.16
CA ILE A 544 16.50 -9.32 -25.56
C ILE A 544 17.78 -10.16 -25.60
N ARG A 545 17.71 -11.37 -26.12
CA ARG A 545 18.87 -12.26 -26.28
C ARG A 545 19.54 -12.07 -27.63
N GLN A 546 18.75 -11.84 -28.68
CA GLN A 546 19.24 -11.69 -30.03
C GLN A 546 18.28 -10.84 -30.86
N VAL A 547 18.83 -10.07 -31.79
CA VAL A 547 18.08 -9.38 -32.86
C VAL A 547 18.31 -10.15 -34.15
N LEU A 548 17.23 -10.59 -34.79
CA LEU A 548 17.27 -11.54 -35.91
C LEU A 548 17.09 -10.87 -37.27
N SER A 549 16.41 -9.73 -37.33
CA SER A 549 16.10 -9.02 -38.57
C SER A 549 16.46 -7.52 -38.49
N PRO A 550 16.67 -6.85 -39.63
CA PRO A 550 16.55 -5.40 -39.70
C PRO A 550 15.10 -4.97 -39.39
N ALA A 551 14.91 -3.66 -39.17
CA ALA A 551 13.58 -3.07 -39.00
C ALA A 551 12.73 -3.23 -40.28
N GLU A 552 11.57 -3.86 -40.15
CA GLU A 552 10.56 -3.96 -41.21
C GLU A 552 9.51 -2.87 -41.02
N LYS A 553 9.40 -1.92 -41.96
CA LYS A 553 8.38 -0.86 -41.91
C LYS A 553 7.20 -1.20 -42.82
N ARG A 554 5.99 -1.07 -42.27
CA ARG A 554 4.72 -1.26 -42.98
C ARG A 554 3.88 0.00 -42.80
N THR A 555 3.41 0.58 -43.89
CA THR A 555 2.56 1.78 -43.85
C THR A 555 1.14 1.42 -44.23
N VAL A 556 0.19 1.77 -43.37
CA VAL A 556 -1.24 1.53 -43.59
C VAL A 556 -1.95 2.88 -43.63
N THR A 557 -2.76 3.10 -44.66
CA THR A 557 -3.53 4.34 -44.81
C THR A 557 -4.88 4.20 -44.13
N LEU A 558 -5.12 5.00 -43.08
CA LEU A 558 -6.42 5.14 -42.43
C LEU A 558 -7.25 6.20 -43.14
N LYS A 559 -8.58 6.04 -43.12
CA LYS A 559 -9.53 7.03 -43.63
C LYS A 559 -10.35 7.58 -42.46
N ARG A 560 -10.34 8.90 -42.26
CA ARG A 560 -11.08 9.57 -41.17
C ARG A 560 -11.82 10.79 -41.71
N LYS A 561 -13.08 11.00 -41.31
CA LYS A 561 -13.76 12.27 -41.58
C LYS A 561 -13.15 13.38 -40.72
N SER A 562 -12.71 14.45 -41.36
CA SER A 562 -12.27 15.69 -40.71
C SER A 562 -13.43 16.32 -39.93
N PRO A 563 -13.29 16.63 -38.63
CA PRO A 563 -14.36 17.23 -37.83
C PRO A 563 -14.85 18.56 -38.40
N ASP A 564 -13.95 19.33 -39.03
CA ASP A 564 -14.22 20.68 -39.50
C ASP A 564 -14.77 20.74 -40.94
N SER A 565 -14.46 19.74 -41.77
CA SER A 565 -14.79 19.77 -43.21
C SER A 565 -15.69 18.64 -43.71
N GLY A 566 -15.93 17.61 -42.89
CA GLY A 566 -16.72 16.43 -43.28
C GLY A 566 -16.12 15.59 -44.41
N LYS A 567 -14.94 15.97 -44.92
CA LYS A 567 -14.20 15.22 -45.96
C LYS A 567 -13.40 14.09 -45.33
N LEU A 568 -13.31 12.98 -46.05
CA LEU A 568 -12.43 11.86 -45.72
C LEU A 568 -10.98 12.27 -45.95
N GLU A 569 -10.21 12.37 -44.87
CA GLU A 569 -8.77 12.54 -44.86
C GLU A 569 -8.08 11.17 -44.79
N GLU A 570 -7.04 11.01 -45.60
CA GLU A 570 -6.18 9.83 -45.60
C GLU A 570 -4.96 10.08 -44.69
N ILE A 571 -4.81 9.26 -43.66
CA ILE A 571 -3.75 9.39 -42.66
C ILE A 571 -2.83 8.16 -42.78
N PRO A 572 -1.60 8.31 -43.31
CA PRO A 572 -0.65 7.21 -43.37
C PRO A 572 -0.08 6.94 -41.97
N VAL A 573 -0.19 5.70 -41.51
CA VAL A 573 0.34 5.24 -40.22
C VAL A 573 1.44 4.22 -40.48
N ALA A 574 2.65 4.53 -40.06
CA ALA A 574 3.78 3.61 -40.14
C ALA A 574 3.85 2.72 -38.90
N LEU A 575 4.11 1.44 -39.12
CA LEU A 575 4.34 0.40 -38.12
C LEU A 575 5.69 -0.28 -38.41
N THR A 576 6.60 -0.23 -37.45
CA THR A 576 7.92 -0.82 -37.53
C THR A 576 7.97 -2.09 -36.68
N PHE A 577 8.39 -3.20 -37.29
CA PHE A 577 8.50 -4.50 -36.66
C PHE A 577 9.94 -4.99 -36.68
N ARG A 578 10.27 -5.86 -35.73
CA ARG A 578 11.57 -6.55 -35.70
C ARG A 578 11.43 -7.94 -35.13
N ASP A 579 12.15 -8.90 -35.70
CA ASP A 579 12.23 -10.25 -35.17
C ASP A 579 13.37 -10.35 -34.14
N VAL A 580 13.06 -10.88 -32.97
CA VAL A 580 13.99 -10.99 -31.84
C VAL A 580 13.86 -12.35 -31.16
N VAL A 581 14.92 -12.77 -30.47
CA VAL A 581 14.83 -13.77 -29.42
C VAL A 581 14.73 -13.02 -28.09
N VAL A 582 13.62 -13.16 -27.38
CA VAL A 582 13.38 -12.50 -26.10
C VAL A 582 13.09 -13.55 -25.03
N GLY A 583 13.52 -13.27 -23.80
CA GLY A 583 13.27 -14.14 -22.65
C GLY A 583 12.40 -13.47 -21.59
N PHE A 584 11.43 -14.20 -21.08
CA PHE A 584 10.61 -13.81 -19.92
C PHE A 584 10.60 -14.93 -18.88
N LYS A 585 10.33 -14.59 -17.62
CA LYS A 585 10.17 -15.58 -16.55
C LYS A 585 8.75 -16.16 -16.56
N ASP A 586 8.65 -17.48 -16.51
CA ASP A 586 7.38 -18.19 -16.30
C ASP A 586 6.90 -18.10 -14.84
N LEU A 587 5.81 -18.81 -14.50
CA LEU A 587 5.22 -18.83 -13.17
C LEU A 587 6.16 -19.40 -12.08
N GLU A 588 7.10 -20.24 -12.48
CA GLU A 588 8.10 -20.86 -11.61
C GLU A 588 9.36 -19.98 -11.49
N GLY A 589 9.40 -18.86 -12.21
CA GLY A 589 10.53 -17.94 -12.23
C GLY A 589 11.64 -18.37 -13.20
N VAL A 590 11.43 -19.41 -13.99
CA VAL A 590 12.40 -19.91 -14.97
C VAL A 590 12.34 -19.04 -16.22
N ALA A 591 13.50 -18.58 -16.68
CA ALA A 591 13.60 -17.78 -17.89
C ALA A 591 13.40 -18.66 -19.15
N ARG A 592 12.35 -18.38 -19.92
CA ARG A 592 12.04 -19.03 -21.19
C ARG A 592 12.33 -18.06 -22.32
N PHE A 593 13.20 -18.46 -23.25
CA PHE A 593 13.56 -17.68 -24.44
C PHE A 593 12.87 -18.26 -25.67
N PHE A 594 12.34 -17.38 -26.52
CA PHE A 594 11.61 -17.76 -27.73
C PHE A 594 11.78 -16.68 -28.79
N GLN A 595 11.62 -17.08 -30.05
CA GLN A 595 11.61 -16.18 -31.20
C GLN A 595 10.23 -15.55 -31.35
N THR A 596 10.17 -14.23 -31.54
CA THR A 596 8.92 -13.50 -31.75
C THR A 596 9.17 -12.21 -32.51
N LYS A 597 8.10 -11.66 -33.09
CA LYS A 597 8.07 -10.30 -33.63
C LYS A 597 7.72 -9.32 -32.51
N ILE A 598 8.39 -8.17 -32.48
CA ILE A 598 8.10 -7.03 -31.61
C ILE A 598 7.66 -5.84 -32.44
N LEU A 599 6.82 -4.99 -31.86
CA LEU A 599 6.48 -3.69 -32.45
C LEU A 599 7.47 -2.63 -31.95
N GLU A 600 8.42 -2.28 -32.81
CA GLU A 600 9.63 -1.55 -32.43
C GLU A 600 9.36 -0.08 -32.11
N ASP A 601 8.40 0.56 -32.80
CA ASP A 601 8.08 2.00 -32.59
C ASP A 601 7.76 2.32 -31.12
N LEU A 602 7.16 1.35 -30.41
CA LEU A 602 6.74 1.53 -29.04
C LEU A 602 7.91 1.61 -28.05
N LEU A 603 9.06 1.00 -28.38
CA LEU A 603 10.28 1.07 -27.56
C LEU A 603 10.79 2.51 -27.42
N TYR A 604 10.66 3.29 -28.50
CA TYR A 604 11.20 4.65 -28.59
C TYR A 604 10.14 5.73 -28.30
N SER A 605 8.86 5.37 -28.32
CA SER A 605 7.75 6.29 -28.06
C SER A 605 7.70 6.77 -26.61
N LYS A 606 7.32 8.04 -26.42
CA LYS A 606 6.98 8.59 -25.10
C LYS A 606 5.61 8.12 -24.60
N GLU A 607 4.74 7.65 -25.50
CA GLU A 607 3.38 7.20 -25.17
C GLU A 607 3.35 5.86 -24.44
N PRO A 608 2.48 5.66 -23.44
CA PRO A 608 2.49 4.44 -22.60
C PRO A 608 2.11 3.15 -23.33
N ALA A 609 1.39 3.28 -24.44
CA ALA A 609 0.85 2.23 -25.29
C ALA A 609 0.73 2.76 -26.73
N LEU A 610 0.19 1.94 -27.63
CA LEU A 610 -0.07 2.34 -29.02
C LEU A 610 -1.21 3.34 -29.11
N SER A 611 -1.07 4.27 -30.06
CA SER A 611 -2.14 5.21 -30.38
C SER A 611 -3.32 4.50 -31.02
N SER A 612 -4.45 5.21 -31.05
CA SER A 612 -5.67 4.74 -31.70
C SER A 612 -5.43 4.32 -33.15
N ASP A 613 -4.76 5.21 -33.87
CA ASP A 613 -4.44 5.02 -35.27
C ASP A 613 -3.47 3.84 -35.49
N GLN A 614 -2.50 3.63 -34.60
CA GLN A 614 -1.58 2.49 -34.68
C GLN A 614 -2.29 1.14 -34.46
N ASN A 615 -3.21 1.05 -33.50
CA ASN A 615 -3.97 -0.17 -33.29
C ASN A 615 -4.89 -0.47 -34.49
N LYS A 616 -5.54 0.55 -35.07
CA LYS A 616 -6.33 0.41 -36.32
C LYS A 616 -5.48 -0.04 -37.50
N ALA A 617 -4.30 0.56 -37.66
CA ALA A 617 -3.35 0.18 -38.69
C ALA A 617 -2.91 -1.29 -38.56
N LEU A 618 -2.66 -1.79 -37.34
CA LEU A 618 -2.32 -3.20 -37.11
C LEU A 618 -3.42 -4.16 -37.57
N TYR A 619 -4.67 -3.83 -37.25
CA TYR A 619 -5.82 -4.65 -37.66
C TYR A 619 -6.05 -4.61 -39.17
N LEU A 620 -5.94 -3.44 -39.79
CA LEU A 620 -6.08 -3.29 -41.24
C LEU A 620 -4.93 -3.96 -41.99
N ASP A 621 -3.70 -3.88 -41.50
CA ASP A 621 -2.58 -4.64 -42.06
C ASP A 621 -2.86 -6.15 -42.05
N PHE A 622 -3.40 -6.67 -40.94
CA PHE A 622 -3.86 -8.05 -40.86
C PHE A 622 -4.91 -8.36 -41.92
N CYS A 623 -5.92 -7.51 -42.09
CA CYS A 623 -6.97 -7.71 -43.08
C CYS A 623 -6.41 -7.70 -44.52
N ILE A 624 -5.51 -6.77 -44.84
CA ILE A 624 -4.88 -6.65 -46.17
C ILE A 624 -4.02 -7.89 -46.48
N ARG A 625 -3.28 -8.41 -45.49
CA ARG A 625 -2.48 -9.62 -45.67
C ARG A 625 -3.33 -10.89 -45.81
N ASN A 626 -4.58 -10.86 -45.36
CA ASN A 626 -5.48 -12.01 -45.29
C ASN A 626 -6.82 -11.76 -46.01
N GLU A 627 -6.83 -10.99 -47.11
CA GLU A 627 -8.05 -10.59 -47.85
C GLU A 627 -8.92 -11.79 -48.31
N GLY A 628 -8.32 -12.96 -48.49
CA GLY A 628 -9.03 -14.18 -48.89
C GLY A 628 -9.81 -14.88 -47.77
N ILE A 629 -9.63 -14.50 -46.50
CA ILE A 629 -10.29 -15.16 -45.37
C ILE A 629 -11.59 -14.42 -45.04
N LYS A 630 -12.71 -15.14 -45.05
CA LYS A 630 -14.02 -14.57 -44.71
C LYS A 630 -14.01 -14.05 -43.27
N ARG A 631 -14.29 -12.74 -43.09
CA ARG A 631 -14.43 -12.10 -41.76
C ARG A 631 -15.39 -12.89 -40.86
N ASN A 632 -15.08 -12.97 -39.56
CA ASN A 632 -15.83 -13.72 -38.54
C ASN A 632 -15.92 -15.24 -38.69
N SER A 633 -15.29 -15.84 -39.69
CA SER A 633 -15.13 -17.29 -39.73
C SER A 633 -14.24 -17.79 -38.59
N ALA A 634 -14.38 -19.07 -38.23
CA ALA A 634 -13.48 -19.71 -37.27
C ALA A 634 -12.02 -19.65 -37.72
N GLU A 635 -11.79 -19.77 -39.04
CA GLU A 635 -10.48 -19.61 -39.68
C GLU A 635 -9.91 -18.20 -39.49
N PHE A 636 -10.72 -17.14 -39.70
CA PHE A 636 -10.31 -15.76 -39.45
C PHE A 636 -9.91 -15.53 -38.00
N LYS A 637 -10.72 -16.01 -37.05
CA LYS A 637 -10.43 -15.91 -35.61
C LYS A 637 -9.15 -16.66 -35.24
N HIS A 638 -8.93 -17.85 -35.78
CA HIS A 638 -7.72 -18.63 -35.54
C HIS A 638 -6.48 -17.97 -36.13
N THR A 639 -6.58 -17.46 -37.36
CA THR A 639 -5.49 -16.75 -38.04
C THR A 639 -5.14 -15.47 -37.30
N LEU A 640 -6.13 -14.67 -36.88
CA LEU A 640 -5.92 -13.46 -36.10
C LEU A 640 -5.23 -13.76 -34.75
N LYS A 641 -5.60 -14.85 -34.08
CA LYS A 641 -4.97 -15.28 -32.80
C LYS A 641 -3.53 -15.76 -32.95
N THR A 642 -3.13 -16.20 -34.14
CA THR A 642 -1.79 -16.76 -34.41
C THR A 642 -0.91 -15.85 -35.26
N ASP A 643 -1.46 -14.75 -35.78
CA ASP A 643 -0.76 -13.82 -36.67
C ASP A 643 0.44 -13.14 -35.97
N PRO A 644 1.67 -13.25 -36.51
CA PRO A 644 2.87 -12.69 -35.89
C PRO A 644 2.92 -11.16 -35.83
N TYR A 645 2.27 -10.44 -36.74
CA TYR A 645 2.27 -8.97 -36.78
C TYR A 645 1.20 -8.40 -35.86
N PHE A 646 -0.02 -8.94 -35.93
CA PHE A 646 -1.12 -8.49 -35.07
C PHE A 646 -0.82 -8.77 -33.59
N ASN A 647 -0.24 -9.94 -33.31
CA ASN A 647 0.18 -10.34 -31.96
C ASN A 647 1.65 -10.01 -31.66
N ALA A 648 2.29 -9.15 -32.46
CA ALA A 648 3.64 -8.68 -32.18
C ALA A 648 3.72 -8.13 -30.75
N LEU A 649 4.75 -8.53 -30.01
CA LEU A 649 4.87 -8.16 -28.62
C LEU A 649 5.05 -6.64 -28.49
N ARG A 650 4.25 -6.05 -27.60
CA ARG A 650 4.28 -4.62 -27.29
C ARG A 650 5.23 -4.40 -26.13
N LEU A 651 6.42 -3.87 -26.42
CA LEU A 651 7.50 -3.72 -25.45
C LEU A 651 7.90 -2.25 -25.25
N LYS A 652 8.37 -1.95 -24.04
CA LYS A 652 9.13 -0.73 -23.70
C LYS A 652 10.44 -1.11 -23.01
N PHE A 653 11.42 -0.20 -23.01
CA PHE A 653 12.60 -0.40 -22.18
C PHE A 653 12.24 -0.43 -20.68
N GLY A 654 12.92 -1.30 -19.93
CA GLY A 654 12.57 -1.68 -18.56
C GLY A 654 13.56 -1.23 -17.48
N TYR A 655 14.37 -0.19 -17.73
CA TYR A 655 15.31 0.37 -16.75
C TYR A 655 14.62 1.34 -15.78
N ALA A 656 13.57 2.01 -16.27
CA ALA A 656 12.71 2.92 -15.53
C ALA A 656 11.23 2.62 -15.83
N ILE A 657 10.35 2.86 -14.86
CA ILE A 657 8.90 2.67 -14.95
C ILE A 657 8.13 3.77 -14.21
N THR A 658 6.84 3.90 -14.52
CA THR A 658 5.96 4.78 -13.74
C THR A 658 5.57 4.10 -12.43
N CYS A 659 5.27 4.90 -11.39
CA CYS A 659 4.83 4.35 -10.09
C CYS A 659 3.59 3.43 -10.21
N HIS A 660 2.62 3.77 -11.06
CA HIS A 660 1.47 2.91 -11.36
C HIS A 660 1.88 1.53 -11.89
N LYS A 661 2.86 1.46 -12.80
CA LYS A 661 3.39 0.18 -13.32
C LYS A 661 4.27 -0.56 -12.32
N ALA A 662 4.67 0.10 -11.22
CA ALA A 662 5.46 -0.50 -10.15
C ALA A 662 4.59 -1.21 -9.10
N GLN A 663 3.28 -0.98 -9.06
CA GLN A 663 2.37 -1.64 -8.12
C GLN A 663 2.45 -3.18 -8.22
N GLY A 664 2.30 -3.87 -7.10
CA GLY A 664 2.46 -5.33 -7.02
C GLY A 664 3.88 -5.86 -7.27
N SER A 665 4.90 -4.99 -7.30
CA SER A 665 6.30 -5.35 -7.58
C SER A 665 7.24 -4.88 -6.47
N GLU A 666 8.39 -5.52 -6.31
CA GLU A 666 9.42 -5.12 -5.34
C GLU A 666 10.83 -5.31 -5.94
N TRP A 667 11.78 -4.45 -5.56
CA TRP A 667 13.19 -4.48 -6.01
C TRP A 667 14.14 -4.20 -4.85
N ASN A 668 15.36 -4.73 -4.95
CA ASN A 668 16.42 -4.51 -3.96
C ASN A 668 16.83 -3.04 -3.92
N HIS A 669 17.03 -2.41 -5.07
CA HIS A 669 17.44 -1.01 -5.17
C HIS A 669 16.42 -0.20 -5.96
N VAL A 670 15.83 0.82 -5.33
CA VAL A 670 14.81 1.67 -5.95
C VAL A 670 15.28 3.12 -5.96
N PHE A 671 15.28 3.73 -7.14
CA PHE A 671 15.54 5.15 -7.34
C PHE A 671 14.23 5.87 -7.60
N VAL A 672 13.84 6.84 -6.78
CA VAL A 672 12.58 7.57 -6.95
C VAL A 672 12.87 9.02 -7.29
N LYS A 673 12.36 9.49 -8.44
CA LYS A 673 12.31 10.93 -8.77
C LYS A 673 11.11 11.56 -8.07
N CYS A 674 11.32 12.15 -6.89
CA CYS A 674 10.24 12.61 -6.01
C CYS A 674 9.53 13.87 -6.51
N LYS A 675 10.22 14.75 -7.25
CA LYS A 675 9.64 15.98 -7.78
C LYS A 675 8.91 15.73 -9.08
N SER A 676 7.67 16.21 -9.16
CA SER A 676 6.82 16.15 -10.35
C SER A 676 6.07 17.48 -10.52
N ASN A 677 5.30 17.60 -11.60
CA ASN A 677 4.41 18.75 -11.81
C ASN A 677 3.15 18.70 -10.94
N GLN A 678 2.93 17.59 -10.20
CA GLN A 678 1.81 17.43 -9.29
C GLN A 678 2.05 18.23 -8.01
N SER A 679 0.98 18.81 -7.45
CA SER A 679 1.04 19.42 -6.13
C SER A 679 1.40 18.38 -5.06
N GLN A 680 2.50 18.63 -4.34
CA GLN A 680 2.99 17.73 -3.28
C GLN A 680 2.11 17.76 -2.03
N LEU A 681 1.13 18.67 -1.96
CA LEU A 681 0.27 18.93 -0.81
C LEU A 681 -1.09 18.24 -0.94
N THR A 682 -1.10 17.05 -1.53
CA THR A 682 -2.31 16.31 -1.88
C THR A 682 -2.24 14.87 -1.42
N ALA A 683 -3.39 14.27 -1.14
CA ALA A 683 -3.50 12.84 -0.86
C ALA A 683 -2.85 12.01 -1.97
N ASP A 684 -3.07 12.40 -3.23
CA ASP A 684 -2.54 11.68 -4.40
C ASP A 684 -1.01 11.66 -4.43
N TYR A 685 -0.35 12.78 -4.09
CA TYR A 685 1.11 12.80 -4.01
C TYR A 685 1.63 11.92 -2.86
N PHE A 686 0.98 11.96 -1.70
CA PHE A 686 1.36 11.13 -0.55
C PHE A 686 1.18 9.65 -0.85
N ARG A 687 0.07 9.25 -1.51
CA ARG A 687 -0.15 7.88 -2.00
C ARG A 687 0.87 7.48 -3.05
N TRP A 688 1.18 8.37 -3.99
CA TRP A 688 2.19 8.13 -5.03
C TRP A 688 3.56 7.87 -4.42
N LEU A 689 4.01 8.72 -3.49
CA LEU A 689 5.31 8.58 -2.84
C LEU A 689 5.35 7.34 -1.96
N TYR A 690 4.29 7.09 -1.18
CA TYR A 690 4.13 5.89 -0.37
C TYR A 690 4.25 4.62 -1.23
N THR A 691 3.53 4.59 -2.36
CA THR A 691 3.56 3.46 -3.30
C THR A 691 4.97 3.27 -3.86
N ALA A 692 5.64 4.36 -4.26
CA ALA A 692 6.99 4.32 -4.84
C ALA A 692 8.04 3.81 -3.85
N ILE A 693 8.11 4.36 -2.63
CA ILE A 693 9.15 3.99 -1.66
C ILE A 693 8.95 2.56 -1.14
N THR A 694 7.70 2.11 -1.00
CA THR A 694 7.39 0.76 -0.51
C THR A 694 7.71 -0.35 -1.52
N ARG A 695 8.10 -0.01 -2.76
CA ARG A 695 8.63 -1.00 -3.71
C ARG A 695 10.03 -1.49 -3.34
N THR A 696 10.66 -0.87 -2.34
CA THR A 696 12.05 -1.16 -1.94
C THR A 696 12.14 -2.29 -0.92
N THR A 697 13.08 -3.20 -1.10
CA THR A 697 13.42 -4.27 -0.15
C THR A 697 14.78 -4.07 0.54
N GLN A 698 15.76 -3.44 -0.12
CA GLN A 698 17.09 -3.21 0.45
C GLN A 698 17.49 -1.74 0.57
N ASN A 699 17.62 -0.99 -0.54
CA ASN A 699 18.11 0.40 -0.53
C ASN A 699 17.22 1.33 -1.35
N LEU A 700 16.80 2.44 -0.74
CA LEU A 700 15.99 3.49 -1.33
C LEU A 700 16.87 4.70 -1.63
N TYR A 701 16.85 5.15 -2.87
CA TYR A 701 17.56 6.33 -3.34
C TYR A 701 16.54 7.37 -3.80
N LEU A 702 16.58 8.58 -3.23
CA LEU A 702 15.63 9.64 -3.56
C LEU A 702 16.32 10.79 -4.27
N LEU A 703 15.79 11.17 -5.43
CA LEU A 703 16.13 12.41 -6.13
C LEU A 703 15.06 13.46 -5.81
N ASP A 704 15.50 14.69 -5.55
CA ASP A 704 14.64 15.82 -5.14
C ASP A 704 13.65 15.46 -4.01
N PRO A 705 14.10 14.88 -2.88
CA PRO A 705 13.20 14.46 -1.82
C PRO A 705 12.37 15.64 -1.29
N PRO A 706 11.10 15.41 -0.91
CA PRO A 706 10.26 16.45 -0.37
C PRO A 706 10.77 16.93 0.99
N ASN A 707 10.73 18.25 1.19
CA ASN A 707 10.85 18.89 2.49
C ASN A 707 9.72 19.91 2.62
N LEU A 708 8.52 19.41 2.90
CA LEU A 708 7.31 20.19 3.09
C LEU A 708 7.18 20.52 4.57
N GLN A 709 7.23 21.79 4.92
CA GLN A 709 6.79 22.31 6.20
C GLN A 709 5.64 23.29 5.98
N PRO A 710 4.73 23.48 6.96
CA PRO A 710 3.63 24.42 6.85
C PRO A 710 4.07 25.86 6.53
N TRP A 711 5.34 26.20 6.82
CA TRP A 711 5.95 27.52 6.65
C TRP A 711 7.01 27.61 5.55
N SER A 712 7.28 26.53 4.80
CA SER A 712 8.28 26.55 3.71
C SER A 712 7.96 27.59 2.62
N GLY A 713 6.68 27.93 2.46
CA GLY A 713 6.16 28.83 1.43
C GLY A 713 6.08 30.31 1.81
N ILE A 714 6.48 30.72 3.02
CA ILE A 714 6.39 32.12 3.46
C ILE A 714 7.25 33.00 2.55
N LYS A 715 6.64 34.06 2.01
CA LYS A 715 7.30 35.14 1.28
C LYS A 715 7.15 36.46 2.00
N MET A 716 8.20 37.27 2.00
CA MET A 716 8.12 38.67 2.41
C MET A 716 7.35 39.46 1.33
N ILE A 717 6.39 40.26 1.75
CA ILE A 717 5.84 41.33 0.91
C ILE A 717 6.54 42.62 1.29
N SER A 718 7.32 43.17 0.35
CA SER A 718 8.01 44.45 0.53
C SER A 718 6.99 45.60 0.57
N ASP A 719 7.16 46.51 1.51
CA ASP A 719 6.50 47.81 1.56
C ASP A 719 7.46 48.87 1.00
N PRO A 720 7.06 49.74 0.04
CA PRO A 720 7.92 50.74 -0.59
C PRO A 720 8.62 51.73 0.37
N ALA A 721 8.24 51.79 1.64
CA ALA A 721 8.79 52.74 2.61
C ALA A 721 10.12 52.30 3.30
N LEU A 722 10.66 51.13 2.98
CA LEU A 722 11.86 50.56 3.63
C LEU A 722 13.20 51.25 3.28
N GLU A 723 13.23 52.18 2.32
CA GLU A 723 14.46 52.88 1.90
C GLU A 723 14.79 54.16 2.71
N MET A 724 13.92 54.62 3.63
CA MET A 724 14.00 56.00 4.15
C MET A 724 14.45 56.18 5.61
N LEU A 725 14.78 55.13 6.37
CA LEU A 725 15.03 55.27 7.82
C LEU A 725 16.34 54.64 8.27
N GLY A 726 17.45 55.21 7.81
CA GLY A 726 18.76 54.99 8.41
C GLY A 726 19.36 56.33 8.86
N THR A 727 19.28 56.66 10.16
CA THR A 727 20.38 57.27 10.96
C THR A 727 19.95 57.69 12.38
N ALA A 728 20.85 57.47 13.35
CA ALA A 728 21.13 58.22 14.60
C ALA A 728 20.74 57.65 16.00
N MET A 729 21.72 56.94 16.58
CA MET A 729 22.33 56.88 17.94
C MET A 729 21.64 57.40 19.25
N THR A 730 21.43 56.45 20.17
CA THR A 730 21.75 56.32 21.64
C THR A 730 21.69 57.47 22.65
N GLN A 731 21.04 57.24 23.81
CA GLN A 731 21.62 57.32 25.18
C GLN A 731 20.74 56.65 26.27
N GLU A 732 21.40 56.10 27.30
CA GLU A 732 20.94 55.18 28.37
C GLU A 732 20.18 55.84 29.55
N VAL A 733 19.54 55.05 30.44
CA VAL A 733 19.62 55.11 31.95
C VAL A 733 18.72 54.03 32.65
N HIS A 734 19.24 53.53 33.79
CA HIS A 734 18.80 52.44 34.71
C HIS A 734 17.61 52.75 35.68
N PRO A 735 17.10 51.78 36.49
CA PRO A 735 15.68 51.67 36.89
C PRO A 735 15.30 51.89 38.39
N ALA A 736 13.97 51.88 38.62
CA ALA A 736 13.16 51.52 39.83
C ALA A 736 12.89 52.62 40.91
N PRO A 737 11.85 52.53 41.80
CA PRO A 737 10.66 51.64 41.89
C PRO A 737 9.28 52.34 42.20
N SER A 738 8.27 51.49 42.28
CA SER A 738 6.81 51.51 42.61
C SER A 738 6.12 52.52 43.58
N GLN A 739 4.83 52.78 43.22
CA GLN A 739 3.61 53.23 43.97
C GLN A 739 3.24 54.73 43.97
N PRO A 740 1.97 55.15 44.20
CA PRO A 740 0.64 54.56 43.99
C PRO A 740 -0.16 55.29 42.86
N PHE A 741 -1.36 54.81 42.50
CA PHE A 741 -2.15 55.27 41.34
C PHE A 741 -2.36 56.80 41.28
N PRO A 742 -1.75 57.51 40.30
CA PRO A 742 -1.91 58.96 40.17
C PRO A 742 -3.21 59.34 39.45
N PHE A 743 -3.89 60.37 39.97
CA PHE A 743 -5.07 61.01 39.37
C PHE A 743 -6.28 60.09 39.13
N GLY A 744 -6.43 59.00 39.88
CA GLY A 744 -7.63 58.14 39.81
C GLY A 744 -7.69 57.15 38.63
N ILE A 745 -6.59 57.00 37.87
CA ILE A 745 -6.49 56.04 36.76
C ILE A 745 -6.25 54.60 37.28
N PRO A 746 -7.12 53.62 36.99
CA PRO A 746 -6.92 52.23 37.39
C PRO A 746 -5.69 51.59 36.75
N ALA A 747 -5.05 50.61 37.43
CA ALA A 747 -3.92 49.84 36.89
C ALA A 747 -4.21 49.19 35.52
N SER A 748 -5.47 48.82 35.30
CA SER A 748 -5.96 48.18 34.09
C SER A 748 -6.10 49.13 32.90
N ALA A 749 -6.16 50.45 33.13
CA ALA A 749 -6.29 51.48 32.10
C ALA A 749 -4.91 51.88 31.53
N SER A 750 -4.22 50.88 30.98
CA SER A 750 -2.83 50.95 30.52
C SER A 750 -2.54 52.01 29.45
N PHE A 751 -3.51 52.32 28.58
CA PHE A 751 -3.39 53.42 27.62
C PHE A 751 -3.33 54.78 28.33
N LEU A 752 -4.23 55.05 29.28
CA LEU A 752 -4.29 56.32 30.01
C LEU A 752 -3.06 56.52 30.90
N LEU A 753 -2.54 55.45 31.51
CA LEU A 753 -1.27 55.50 32.25
C LEU A 753 -0.09 55.86 31.34
N SER A 754 -0.08 55.39 30.10
CA SER A 754 0.96 55.72 29.12
C SER A 754 0.85 57.17 28.65
N VAL A 755 -0.38 57.67 28.44
CA VAL A 755 -0.63 59.09 28.13
C VAL A 755 -0.14 59.98 29.28
N LEU A 756 -0.47 59.64 30.53
CA LEU A 756 -0.02 60.39 31.70
C LEU A 756 1.51 60.41 31.85
N ALA A 757 2.17 59.27 31.60
CA ALA A 757 3.63 59.17 31.66
C ALA A 757 4.30 60.07 30.60
N GLU A 758 3.79 60.08 29.37
CA GLU A 758 4.38 60.90 28.31
C GLU A 758 4.06 62.39 28.48
N VAL A 759 2.87 62.75 28.97
CA VAL A 759 2.55 64.14 29.36
C VAL A 759 3.52 64.63 30.44
N ARG A 760 3.76 63.82 31.49
CA ARG A 760 4.73 64.14 32.56
C ARG A 760 6.15 64.32 32.02
N LYS A 761 6.57 63.47 31.07
CA LYS A 761 7.87 63.57 30.42
C LYS A 761 8.02 64.86 29.62
N LEU A 762 6.99 65.27 28.88
CA LEU A 762 7.03 66.47 28.03
C LEU A 762 7.03 67.79 28.81
N ILE A 763 6.44 67.82 30.01
CA ILE A 763 6.42 69.00 30.89
C ILE A 763 7.59 69.02 31.90
N ASN A 764 8.37 67.94 31.99
CA ASN A 764 9.46 67.82 32.97
C ASN A 764 10.52 68.92 32.77
N GLY A 765 10.94 69.57 33.87
CA GLY A 765 11.94 70.65 33.84
C GLY A 765 11.42 72.02 33.37
N LYS A 766 10.12 72.19 33.10
CA LYS A 766 9.54 73.44 32.56
C LYS A 766 8.77 74.28 33.58
N GLY A 767 8.80 73.92 34.86
CA GLY A 767 8.06 74.63 35.92
C GLY A 767 6.53 74.47 35.84
N ILE A 768 6.04 73.51 35.07
CA ILE A 768 4.61 73.23 34.88
C ILE A 768 4.24 71.96 35.64
N ALA A 769 3.20 72.03 36.46
CA ALA A 769 2.65 70.89 37.19
C ALA A 769 1.25 70.50 36.67
N ILE A 770 0.91 69.21 36.75
CA ILE A 770 -0.46 68.72 36.52
C ILE A 770 -1.22 68.91 37.84
N GLU A 771 -2.26 69.74 37.81
CA GLU A 771 -3.11 70.02 38.97
C GLU A 771 -4.21 68.96 39.11
N ASP A 772 -4.88 68.62 37.99
CA ASP A 772 -5.93 67.59 37.97
C ASP A 772 -6.11 66.96 36.58
N VAL A 773 -6.74 65.78 36.52
CA VAL A 773 -7.09 65.09 35.28
C VAL A 773 -8.53 64.56 35.36
N PHE A 774 -9.38 64.97 34.42
CA PHE A 774 -10.75 64.47 34.30
C PHE A 774 -10.89 63.51 33.13
N HIS A 775 -11.50 62.35 33.40
CA HIS A 775 -11.66 61.24 32.46
C HIS A 775 -13.05 61.25 31.81
N ASN A 776 -13.14 61.51 30.51
CA ASN A 776 -14.36 61.43 29.72
C ASN A 776 -14.26 60.31 28.68
N GLN A 777 -15.41 59.87 28.14
CA GLN A 777 -15.43 58.87 27.09
C GLN A 777 -14.69 59.39 25.85
N TYR A 778 -13.56 58.76 25.50
CA TYR A 778 -12.69 59.13 24.37
C TYR A 778 -11.99 60.50 24.49
N GLN A 779 -11.91 61.09 25.69
CA GLN A 779 -11.24 62.37 25.92
C GLN A 779 -10.71 62.49 27.36
N GLU A 780 -9.45 62.90 27.52
CA GLU A 780 -8.86 63.28 28.81
C GLU A 780 -8.75 64.80 28.89
N VAL A 781 -9.09 65.39 30.04
CA VAL A 781 -8.97 66.83 30.27
C VAL A 781 -7.91 67.07 31.34
N TYR A 782 -6.77 67.64 30.94
CA TYR A 782 -5.65 67.94 31.82
C TYR A 782 -5.68 69.41 32.24
N HIS A 783 -5.57 69.65 33.54
CA HIS A 783 -5.38 70.98 34.12
C HIS A 783 -3.93 71.15 34.56
N PHE A 784 -3.28 72.19 34.06
CA PHE A 784 -1.89 72.51 34.33
C PHE A 784 -1.76 73.84 35.06
N LYS A 785 -0.72 73.97 35.87
CA LYS A 785 -0.41 75.18 36.63
C LYS A 785 1.07 75.54 36.54
N ARG A 786 1.35 76.82 36.31
CA ARG A 786 2.68 77.42 36.38
C ARG A 786 2.54 78.74 37.15
N GLU A 787 3.06 78.78 38.37
CA GLU A 787 2.92 79.92 39.29
C GLU A 787 1.44 80.34 39.50
N ALA A 788 1.05 81.55 39.05
CA ALA A 788 -0.32 82.07 39.14
C ALA A 788 -1.17 81.80 37.87
N GLU A 789 -0.59 81.19 36.83
CA GLU A 789 -1.28 80.86 35.58
C GLU A 789 -1.81 79.43 35.60
N SER A 790 -3.02 79.23 35.07
CA SER A 790 -3.64 77.92 34.86
C SER A 790 -4.01 77.74 33.39
N ALA A 791 -3.88 76.51 32.90
CA ALA A 791 -4.20 76.15 31.52
C ALA A 791 -4.90 74.79 31.44
N ARG A 792 -5.85 74.66 30.52
CA ARG A 792 -6.59 73.42 30.25
C ARG A 792 -6.21 72.88 28.87
N ILE A 793 -5.91 71.58 28.79
CA ILE A 793 -5.70 70.87 27.53
C ILE A 793 -6.59 69.64 27.48
N ASP A 794 -7.32 69.51 26.38
CA ASP A 794 -8.21 68.41 26.08
C ASP A 794 -7.54 67.46 25.08
N ILE A 795 -7.31 66.21 25.48
CA ILE A 795 -6.67 65.16 24.67
C ILE A 795 -7.74 64.14 24.24
N ALA A 796 -8.17 64.19 22.99
CA ALA A 796 -9.11 63.24 22.40
C ALA A 796 -8.39 61.99 21.85
N TYR A 797 -9.01 60.83 21.99
CA TYR A 797 -8.52 59.54 21.48
C TYR A 797 -9.66 58.69 20.93
N ASN A 798 -9.37 57.55 20.30
CA ASN A 798 -10.40 56.65 19.77
C ASN A 798 -10.32 55.24 20.38
N GLY A 799 -11.30 54.38 20.09
CA GLY A 799 -11.35 52.99 20.54
C GLY A 799 -10.21 52.07 20.03
N LYS A 800 -9.22 52.62 19.31
CA LYS A 800 -7.98 51.94 18.92
C LYS A 800 -6.75 52.47 19.67
N ASN A 801 -6.95 53.16 20.80
CA ASN A 801 -5.90 53.71 21.67
C ASN A 801 -4.92 54.64 20.92
N LYS A 802 -5.47 55.49 20.06
CA LYS A 802 -4.73 56.50 19.31
C LYS A 802 -5.23 57.90 19.67
N ILE A 803 -4.31 58.81 20.01
CA ILE A 803 -4.63 60.22 20.23
C ILE A 803 -4.99 60.86 18.88
N THR A 804 -6.22 61.37 18.79
CA THR A 804 -6.82 61.95 17.58
C THR A 804 -6.81 63.48 17.59
N GLY A 805 -6.80 64.11 18.77
CA GLY A 805 -6.82 65.57 18.88
C GLY A 805 -6.26 66.06 20.22
N ILE A 806 -5.66 67.24 20.20
CA ILE A 806 -5.18 67.95 21.38
C ILE A 806 -5.61 69.41 21.20
N VAL A 807 -6.40 69.94 22.13
CA VAL A 807 -7.04 71.25 22.01
C VAL A 807 -6.89 72.02 23.31
N ALA A 808 -6.52 73.31 23.21
CA ALA A 808 -6.60 74.26 24.31
C ALA A 808 -7.91 75.07 24.17
N PRO A 809 -8.90 74.90 25.07
CA PRO A 809 -10.20 75.58 24.95
C PRO A 809 -10.13 77.09 25.18
N HIS A 810 -9.15 77.56 25.97
CA HIS A 810 -8.90 78.97 26.26
C HIS A 810 -7.45 79.30 25.94
N LEU A 811 -7.23 80.38 25.17
CA LEU A 811 -5.91 80.82 24.74
C LEU A 811 -5.27 81.75 25.79
N THR A 812 -4.35 81.18 26.55
CA THR A 812 -3.32 81.87 27.37
C THR A 812 -1.93 81.50 26.85
N ASP A 813 -0.90 82.28 27.19
CA ASP A 813 0.49 81.99 26.79
C ASP A 813 0.93 80.59 27.23
N LEU A 814 0.56 80.17 28.45
CA LEU A 814 0.79 78.82 28.97
C LEU A 814 0.04 77.73 28.17
N SER A 815 -1.20 77.98 27.76
CA SER A 815 -1.99 77.00 27.00
C SER A 815 -1.46 76.79 25.57
N ALA A 816 -0.94 77.85 24.94
CA ALA A 816 -0.37 77.78 23.60
C ALA A 816 0.97 77.01 23.61
N GLU A 817 1.79 77.24 24.64
CA GLU A 817 3.02 76.48 24.88
C GLU A 817 2.72 74.99 25.12
N LEU A 818 1.73 74.68 25.96
CA LEU A 818 1.32 73.30 26.26
C LEU A 818 0.71 72.59 25.06
N ALA A 819 -0.14 73.25 24.28
CA ALA A 819 -0.71 72.68 23.06
C ALA A 819 0.38 72.35 22.02
N SER A 820 1.39 73.23 21.89
CA SER A 820 2.57 72.99 21.04
C SER A 820 3.39 71.81 21.53
N LEU A 821 3.70 71.76 22.83
CA LEU A 821 4.47 70.69 23.47
C LEU A 821 3.81 69.32 23.34
N LEU A 822 2.51 69.25 23.62
CA LEU A 822 1.77 68.00 23.64
C LEU A 822 1.36 67.55 22.23
N SER A 823 1.42 68.44 21.22
CA SER A 823 1.09 68.09 19.82
C SER A 823 1.90 66.91 19.28
N ALA A 824 3.10 66.65 19.81
CA ALA A 824 3.94 65.50 19.48
C ALA A 824 3.29 64.14 19.80
N LEU A 825 2.31 64.11 20.71
CA LEU A 825 1.53 62.92 21.04
C LEU A 825 0.47 62.58 19.98
N LYS A 826 0.10 63.54 19.13
CA LYS A 826 -0.95 63.36 18.12
C LYS A 826 -0.47 62.36 17.07
N GLY A 827 -1.14 61.22 17.00
CA GLY A 827 -0.89 60.20 15.99
C GLY A 827 0.06 59.06 16.40
N GLN A 828 0.67 59.09 17.59
CA GLN A 828 1.51 57.99 18.08
C GLN A 828 0.68 56.85 18.72
N PRO A 829 1.00 55.57 18.43
CA PRO A 829 0.45 54.43 19.17
C PRO A 829 1.23 54.20 20.46
N LEU A 830 0.57 54.35 21.61
CA LEU A 830 1.15 54.06 22.94
C LEU A 830 0.79 52.63 23.34
N PHE A 831 1.78 51.76 23.58
CA PHE A 831 1.56 50.36 23.92
C PHE A 831 1.60 50.09 25.43
N ALA A 832 0.58 49.37 25.88
CA ALA A 832 0.43 48.84 27.24
C ALA A 832 1.38 47.65 27.51
N GLY A 833 2.22 47.75 28.55
CA GLY A 833 2.91 46.61 29.13
C GLY A 833 1.97 45.82 30.07
N GLY A 834 1.72 44.55 29.75
CA GLY A 834 0.98 43.63 30.61
C GLY A 834 0.17 42.60 29.82
N GLY A 835 0.73 41.41 29.62
CA GLY A 835 0.05 40.23 29.08
C GLY A 835 0.81 38.97 29.46
N SER A 836 0.09 37.85 29.69
CA SER A 836 0.62 36.53 30.08
C SER A 836 1.87 36.09 29.31
N PRO A 837 2.73 35.23 29.91
CA PRO A 837 3.92 34.74 29.22
C PRO A 837 3.53 34.13 27.87
N VAL A 838 4.02 34.73 26.79
CA VAL A 838 3.70 34.36 25.40
C VAL A 838 3.95 32.87 25.14
N ALA A 839 4.90 32.28 25.86
CA ALA A 839 5.24 30.86 25.82
C ALA A 839 4.07 29.90 26.09
N ASP A 840 3.02 30.32 26.82
CA ASP A 840 1.87 29.47 27.16
C ASP A 840 0.68 29.62 26.20
N THR A 841 0.84 30.38 25.10
CA THR A 841 -0.25 30.62 24.15
C THR A 841 -0.57 29.38 23.32
N ARG A 842 -1.84 28.93 23.32
CA ARG A 842 -2.33 27.83 22.47
C ARG A 842 -3.45 28.28 21.53
N PHE A 843 -3.39 27.77 20.30
CA PHE A 843 -4.33 28.02 19.21
C PHE A 843 -5.17 26.78 18.91
N ALA A 844 -6.33 26.98 18.28
CA ALA A 844 -7.29 25.91 18.00
C ALA A 844 -6.76 24.84 17.02
N LYS A 845 -5.87 25.23 16.10
CA LYS A 845 -5.30 24.32 15.10
C LYS A 845 -3.84 24.00 15.42
N GLN A 846 -3.48 22.72 15.35
CA GLN A 846 -2.14 22.25 15.72
C GLN A 846 -1.01 22.93 14.94
N PHE A 847 -1.17 23.15 13.63
CA PHE A 847 -0.11 23.77 12.82
C PHE A 847 0.22 25.22 13.24
N LEU A 848 -0.72 25.92 13.88
CA LEU A 848 -0.51 27.25 14.45
C LEU A 848 0.33 27.20 15.72
N ASN A 849 0.14 26.15 16.54
CA ASN A 849 0.96 25.87 17.72
C ASN A 849 2.38 25.49 17.31
N ASP A 850 2.53 24.57 16.35
CA ASP A 850 3.83 24.13 15.83
C ASP A 850 4.64 25.32 15.25
N PHE A 851 3.97 26.22 14.52
CA PHE A 851 4.61 27.44 14.01
C PHE A 851 5.03 28.38 15.14
N HIS A 852 4.17 28.57 16.15
CA HIS A 852 4.49 29.40 17.31
C HIS A 852 5.70 28.88 18.09
N GLU A 853 5.76 27.58 18.36
CA GLU A 853 6.91 26.94 19.02
C GLU A 853 8.21 27.12 18.21
N LYS A 854 8.17 26.94 16.87
CA LYS A 854 9.34 27.17 16.02
C LYS A 854 9.79 28.63 16.02
N VAL A 855 8.85 29.58 15.99
CA VAL A 855 9.17 31.01 16.10
C VAL A 855 9.83 31.31 17.45
N LEU A 856 9.30 30.80 18.56
CA LEU A 856 9.92 30.95 19.88
C LEU A 856 11.35 30.38 19.92
N SER A 857 11.57 29.19 19.36
CA SER A 857 12.89 28.56 19.27
C SER A 857 13.89 29.45 18.51
N LEU A 858 13.54 29.87 17.29
CA LEU A 858 14.40 30.71 16.44
C LEU A 858 14.69 32.07 17.08
N CYS A 859 13.68 32.67 17.72
CA CYS A 859 13.84 33.93 18.44
C CYS A 859 14.79 33.78 19.63
N SER A 860 14.68 32.68 20.39
CA SER A 860 15.56 32.41 21.53
C SER A 860 17.03 32.25 21.12
N GLU A 861 17.30 31.57 20.00
CA GLU A 861 18.65 31.41 19.44
C GLU A 861 19.26 32.74 18.97
N SER A 862 18.43 33.70 18.57
CA SER A 862 18.84 35.00 18.04
C SER A 862 18.82 36.13 19.08
N GLY A 863 18.51 35.84 20.34
CA GLY A 863 18.36 36.82 21.42
C GLY A 863 17.18 37.79 21.23
N ILE A 864 16.12 37.33 20.56
CA ILE A 864 14.91 38.10 20.27
C ILE A 864 13.79 37.60 21.19
N ALA A 865 13.04 38.52 21.82
CA ALA A 865 11.88 38.17 22.64
C ALA A 865 10.59 38.31 21.84
N VAL A 866 9.69 37.31 21.94
CA VAL A 866 8.31 37.44 21.44
C VAL A 866 7.44 38.01 22.57
N HIS A 867 6.98 39.25 22.40
CA HIS A 867 6.22 39.99 23.41
C HIS A 867 4.72 39.76 23.33
N LYS A 868 4.19 39.50 22.14
CA LYS A 868 2.76 39.27 21.94
C LYS A 868 2.52 38.46 20.68
N VAL A 869 1.52 37.59 20.72
CA VAL A 869 0.93 36.98 19.54
C VAL A 869 -0.59 37.14 19.59
N VAL A 870 -1.21 37.49 18.47
CA VAL A 870 -2.67 37.60 18.34
C VAL A 870 -3.13 36.83 17.11
N GLU A 871 -3.99 35.84 17.31
CA GLU A 871 -4.66 35.16 16.20
C GLU A 871 -5.75 36.07 15.60
N GLN A 872 -5.71 36.23 14.29
CA GLN A 872 -6.67 36.97 13.47
C GLN A 872 -7.27 36.02 12.44
N GLN A 873 -8.32 36.49 11.74
CA GLN A 873 -8.90 35.73 10.64
C GLN A 873 -7.85 35.56 9.52
N TRP A 874 -7.35 34.33 9.35
CA TRP A 874 -6.32 33.96 8.36
C TRP A 874 -4.91 34.53 8.59
N SER A 875 -4.60 35.03 9.78
CA SER A 875 -3.24 35.48 10.13
C SER A 875 -2.92 35.39 11.62
N GLN A 876 -1.64 35.40 11.95
CA GLN A 876 -1.14 35.64 13.30
C GLN A 876 -0.30 36.92 13.31
N ARG A 877 -0.59 37.84 14.23
CA ARG A 877 0.20 39.04 14.45
C ARG A 877 1.19 38.82 15.57
N TYR A 878 2.48 38.88 15.25
CA TYR A 878 3.57 38.76 16.22
C TYR A 878 4.16 40.13 16.53
N SER A 879 4.51 40.35 17.79
CA SER A 879 5.29 41.49 18.25
C SER A 879 6.60 40.97 18.86
N PHE A 880 7.72 41.38 18.27
CA PHE A 880 9.07 41.01 18.65
C PHE A 880 9.77 42.21 19.28
N ALA A 881 10.67 41.96 20.22
CA ALA A 881 11.55 42.99 20.76
C ALA A 881 12.97 42.47 20.95
N LYS A 882 13.94 43.34 20.70
CA LYS A 882 15.36 43.11 20.98
C LYS A 882 16.02 44.46 21.27
N ASP A 883 16.74 44.55 22.37
CA ASP A 883 17.51 45.74 22.77
C ASP A 883 16.71 47.07 22.70
N GLY A 884 15.42 47.03 23.07
CA GLY A 884 14.52 48.20 23.06
C GLY A 884 13.87 48.51 21.71
N ALA A 885 14.29 47.88 20.61
CA ALA A 885 13.62 47.97 19.32
C ALA A 885 12.45 47.00 19.24
N VAL A 886 11.36 47.40 18.56
CA VAL A 886 10.14 46.59 18.38
C VAL A 886 9.90 46.34 16.90
N ALA A 887 9.54 45.10 16.54
CA ALA A 887 9.08 44.75 15.20
C ALA A 887 7.74 44.02 15.28
N VAL A 888 6.77 44.42 14.45
CA VAL A 888 5.44 43.82 14.41
C VAL A 888 5.18 43.26 13.03
N TYR A 889 4.79 41.99 12.96
CA TYR A 889 4.56 41.26 11.72
C TYR A 889 3.18 40.62 11.68
N ASP A 890 2.50 40.73 10.55
CA ASP A 890 1.38 39.86 10.21
C ASP A 890 1.90 38.69 9.38
N VAL A 891 1.55 37.47 9.80
CA VAL A 891 1.88 36.22 9.09
C VAL A 891 0.59 35.53 8.69
N TRP A 892 0.31 35.44 7.39
CA TRP A 892 -0.95 34.89 6.88
C TRP A 892 -0.86 33.41 6.57
N TYR A 893 -1.96 32.71 6.79
CA TYR A 893 -2.14 31.30 6.45
C TYR A 893 -3.41 31.07 5.63
N ASN A 894 -3.51 29.91 4.96
CA ASN A 894 -4.62 29.57 4.05
C ASN A 894 -5.47 28.40 4.57
N GLY A 895 -6.54 28.07 3.82
CA GLY A 895 -7.46 26.96 4.15
C GLY A 895 -6.86 25.56 4.06
N LYS A 896 -5.58 25.44 3.66
CA LYS A 896 -4.80 24.19 3.64
C LYS A 896 -3.78 24.14 4.78
N ASP A 897 -3.96 24.99 5.79
CA ASP A 897 -3.12 25.06 6.98
C ASP A 897 -1.64 25.31 6.64
N GLN A 898 -1.39 26.29 5.76
CA GLN A 898 -0.05 26.72 5.35
C GLN A 898 0.13 28.21 5.51
N PHE A 899 1.30 28.62 6.00
CA PHE A 899 1.73 30.01 6.01
C PHE A 899 2.26 30.41 4.63
N THR A 900 1.79 31.55 4.14
CA THR A 900 1.94 31.96 2.73
C THR A 900 2.78 33.21 2.55
N LYS A 901 2.61 34.18 3.44
CA LYS A 901 3.26 35.48 3.34
C LYS A 901 3.39 36.10 4.73
N CYS A 902 4.38 36.97 4.87
CA CYS A 902 4.52 37.83 6.04
C CYS A 902 4.84 39.26 5.62
N GLN A 903 4.43 40.22 6.44
CA GLN A 903 4.62 41.64 6.17
C GLN A 903 4.82 42.39 7.49
N PRO A 904 5.81 43.31 7.55
CA PRO A 904 5.96 44.19 8.69
C PRO A 904 4.83 45.22 8.70
N LEU A 905 4.26 45.48 9.88
CA LEU A 905 3.40 46.62 10.11
C LEU A 905 4.28 47.83 10.44
N ILE A 906 4.77 48.54 9.42
CA ILE A 906 5.78 49.62 9.57
C ILE A 906 5.37 50.65 10.62
N THR A 907 4.08 51.01 10.66
CA THR A 907 3.53 51.98 11.62
C THR A 907 3.61 51.53 13.09
N ALA A 908 3.90 50.25 13.34
CA ALA A 908 4.07 49.65 14.66
C ALA A 908 5.50 49.11 14.89
N CYS A 909 6.44 49.39 13.99
CA CYS A 909 7.85 48.99 14.11
C CYS A 909 8.72 50.19 14.52
N SER A 910 9.75 49.93 15.33
CA SER A 910 10.84 50.88 15.58
C SER A 910 11.74 50.98 14.33
N PRO A 911 12.28 52.17 14.01
CA PRO A 911 13.33 52.29 13.00
C PRO A 911 14.56 51.45 13.38
N GLY A 912 15.12 50.67 12.44
CA GLY A 912 16.33 49.88 12.67
C GLY A 912 16.38 48.55 11.90
N SER A 913 17.46 47.77 12.13
CA SER A 913 17.70 46.49 11.43
C SER A 913 16.77 45.36 11.87
N LEU A 914 16.19 45.45 13.08
CA LEU A 914 15.36 44.39 13.68
C LEU A 914 14.19 43.97 12.77
N VAL A 915 13.59 44.92 12.04
CA VAL A 915 12.52 44.60 11.07
C VAL A 915 13.04 43.67 9.98
N GLY A 916 14.22 43.93 9.43
CA GLY A 916 14.87 43.08 8.43
C GLY A 916 15.26 41.71 9.00
N ASP A 917 15.83 41.71 10.20
CA ASP A 917 16.27 40.49 10.90
C ASP A 917 15.09 39.54 11.17
N ILE A 918 13.94 40.06 11.62
CA ILE A 918 12.71 39.28 11.79
C ILE A 918 12.16 38.79 10.45
N GLY A 919 12.25 39.60 9.40
CA GLY A 919 11.83 39.20 8.05
C GLY A 919 12.63 38.00 7.54
N LEU A 920 13.95 38.01 7.73
CA LEU A 920 14.84 36.89 7.42
C LEU A 920 14.56 35.68 8.31
N LEU A 921 14.33 35.88 9.62
CA LEU A 921 13.97 34.81 10.55
C LEU A 921 12.67 34.10 10.13
N LEU A 922 11.62 34.85 9.82
CA LEU A 922 10.31 34.33 9.43
C LEU A 922 10.27 33.72 8.01
N THR A 923 11.29 33.95 7.19
CA THR A 923 11.38 33.38 5.83
C THR A 923 12.48 32.34 5.68
N GLU A 924 13.75 32.73 5.85
CA GLU A 924 14.91 31.87 5.72
C GLU A 924 15.13 31.02 6.98
N GLY A 925 15.02 31.63 8.17
CA GLY A 925 15.17 30.92 9.45
C GLY A 925 14.14 29.80 9.64
N MET A 926 12.91 30.00 9.14
CA MET A 926 11.86 28.98 9.17
C MET A 926 12.16 27.78 8.25
N ARG A 927 13.05 27.92 7.25
CA ARG A 927 13.41 26.85 6.31
C ARG A 927 14.57 25.97 6.81
N GLY A 928 15.24 26.39 7.87
CA GLY A 928 16.36 25.70 8.52
C GLY A 928 15.96 24.61 9.51
#